data_AF-A0A919KBP9-F1
#
_entry.id   AF-A0A919KBP9-F1
#
_cell.length_a   1.000
_cell.length_b   1.000
_cell.length_c   1.000
_cell.angle_alpha   90.00
_cell.angle_beta   90.00
_cell.angle_gamma   90.00
#
_symmetry.space_group_name_H-M   'P 1'
#
loop_
_entity.id
_entity.type
_entity.pdbx_description
1 polymer ?
#
loop_
_entity_poly.entity_id
_entity_poly.type
_entity_poly.pdbx_seq_one_letter_code
_entity_poly.pdbx_strand_id
1 'polypeptide(L)'
;MHIGPAHTRYLDRDRLRAIIRTYADFIGVPVYLDDDAEPANAVTPPWHRGYVSERERRAAYTDFWQRKFTQESSLHVFAVDEPVEWDDIAQADGKGRGRVRGVLAVTDRRSDFNARGVVDLYVHRMFVNAGNRDVLPPWAKFVQGVIECNDLTPNAARDNVVRNTALTAVQQALGWLIVRELSDLSSRDHQRFVEIMRWHSYDVLAMSVQDEYEDFFRAVADLIPLESDPEPITVAEYLKTAPVRTDHSQVVFYITEPGSANQYFLLARARSMRVFNCAEPFAERFLRRYAETWPERVHLSRLDVAGSETIFEPLRSDERDRFAQLETAYNVLFPELRALPRISRFRPVMIPAVLTETRETRTRREMEDVTQDLALPTFIRDLVKDFLSVEKEPLTLHLNADNPAVQRLADRLDLRDEVSQNALVALHHNALMLLARTLRVQDVQLMFVHFNQVIELMLALDAERADLQRALDARHSEIVELRTSRTDREEILDPYVSCFVAMPFGDPRAEEIYEAVRDVLEVRPYYWAVVRADDTVEQPGLWGNLKAKLLRAHCYVAVFTRELNPNVMIEVGRMEALERPVVLLRDAAAPELPADLSGRLYAELSGTRETLIQEIREAFARQEPFQALAGERYLSETVLRREANLNEEVSREISRLYRTWSAFLQADPHEVARRINVRPRLIEAAQEALTEP
;
A
#
# COMPACT_ATOMS: atom_id res chain seq x y z
N MET A 1 68.11 32.58 -37.19
CA MET A 1 67.75 32.78 -35.77
C MET A 1 68.68 31.91 -34.94
N HIS A 2 69.51 32.48 -34.06
CA HIS A 2 70.34 31.65 -33.17
C HIS A 2 69.47 31.15 -32.02
N ILE A 3 69.18 29.86 -31.99
CA ILE A 3 68.29 29.25 -30.98
C ILE A 3 69.10 28.86 -29.75
N GLY A 4 68.70 29.36 -28.58
CA GLY A 4 69.35 29.02 -27.31
C GLY A 4 69.07 27.57 -26.87
N PRO A 5 69.89 27.00 -25.97
CA PRO A 5 69.78 25.58 -25.56
C PRO A 5 68.40 25.16 -25.04
N ALA A 6 67.67 26.06 -24.36
CA ALA A 6 66.33 25.78 -23.82
C ALA A 6 65.22 25.66 -24.89
N HIS A 7 65.52 26.03 -26.13
CA HIS A 7 64.57 26.14 -27.23
C HIS A 7 64.86 25.18 -28.40
N THR A 8 65.80 24.25 -28.23
CA THR A 8 66.17 23.23 -29.23
C THR A 8 64.99 22.38 -29.70
N ARG A 9 63.93 22.26 -28.88
CA ARG A 9 62.65 21.63 -29.26
C ARG A 9 62.01 22.20 -30.53
N TYR A 10 62.30 23.46 -30.91
CA TYR A 10 61.80 24.06 -32.15
C TYR A 10 62.63 23.70 -33.38
N LEU A 11 63.71 22.93 -33.23
CA LEU A 11 64.42 22.30 -34.34
C LEU A 11 63.76 20.98 -34.75
N ASP A 12 62.85 20.46 -33.92
CA ASP A 12 62.07 19.27 -34.25
C ASP A 12 61.09 19.56 -35.39
N ARG A 13 61.18 18.72 -36.42
CA ARG A 13 60.48 18.94 -37.68
C ARG A 13 58.97 18.76 -37.55
N ASP A 14 58.53 17.72 -36.85
CA ASP A 14 57.10 17.46 -36.65
C ASP A 14 56.45 18.56 -35.81
N ARG A 15 57.18 19.06 -34.81
CA ARG A 15 56.76 20.22 -34.03
C ARG A 15 56.67 21.48 -34.88
N LEU A 16 57.64 21.77 -35.75
CA LEU A 16 57.58 22.90 -36.67
C LEU A 16 56.38 22.79 -37.61
N ARG A 17 56.14 21.60 -38.17
CA ARG A 17 54.96 21.34 -39.01
C ARG A 17 53.66 21.58 -38.24
N ALA A 18 53.57 21.11 -37.00
CA ALA A 18 52.41 21.36 -36.14
C ALA A 18 52.22 22.87 -35.85
N ILE A 19 53.30 23.60 -35.56
CA ILE A 19 53.25 25.06 -35.36
C ILE A 19 52.74 25.76 -36.63
N ILE A 20 53.24 25.39 -37.81
CA ILE A 20 52.77 25.93 -39.10
C ILE A 20 51.28 25.64 -39.30
N ARG A 21 50.83 24.40 -39.03
CA ARG A 21 49.41 23.99 -39.11
C ARG A 21 48.51 24.65 -38.07
N THR A 22 49.06 25.21 -37.00
CA THR A 22 48.31 25.98 -36.01
C THR A 22 48.23 27.45 -36.38
N TYR A 23 49.36 28.10 -36.65
CA TYR A 23 49.44 29.56 -36.76
C TYR A 23 49.40 30.10 -38.20
N ALA A 24 49.76 29.26 -39.18
CA ALA A 24 50.00 29.67 -40.57
C ALA A 24 49.27 28.79 -41.60
N ASP A 25 48.28 27.99 -41.16
CA ASP A 25 47.65 26.95 -41.98
C ASP A 25 46.98 27.53 -43.24
N PHE A 26 46.39 28.73 -43.13
CA PHE A 26 45.64 29.37 -44.21
C PHE A 26 46.38 30.54 -44.87
N ILE A 27 47.65 30.78 -44.54
CA ILE A 27 48.44 31.80 -45.22
C ILE A 27 48.45 31.48 -46.72
N GLY A 28 48.16 32.48 -47.56
CA GLY A 28 48.01 32.32 -49.01
C GLY A 28 49.30 32.00 -49.77
N VAL A 29 50.39 31.71 -49.06
CA VAL A 29 51.71 31.35 -49.61
C VAL A 29 52.05 29.94 -49.10
N PRO A 30 52.50 29.02 -49.96
CA PRO A 30 52.95 27.70 -49.53
C PRO A 30 54.20 27.81 -48.65
N VAL A 31 54.16 27.18 -47.47
CA VAL A 31 55.26 27.13 -46.51
C VAL A 31 55.89 25.75 -46.59
N TYR A 32 57.15 25.67 -47.00
CA TYR A 32 57.89 24.40 -47.09
C TYR A 32 58.80 24.23 -45.86
N LEU A 33 58.99 22.98 -45.44
CA LEU A 33 60.00 22.60 -44.45
C LEU A 33 61.14 21.92 -45.20
N ASP A 34 62.31 22.54 -45.20
CA ASP A 34 63.47 22.13 -46.00
C ASP A 34 63.10 21.95 -47.50
N ASP A 35 63.50 20.84 -48.11
CA ASP A 35 63.27 20.52 -49.53
C ASP A 35 61.98 19.69 -49.75
N ASP A 36 60.97 19.84 -48.88
CA ASP A 36 59.70 19.12 -49.02
C ASP A 36 58.99 19.43 -50.34
N ALA A 37 58.47 18.38 -50.98
CA ALA A 37 57.68 18.51 -52.21
C ALA A 37 56.27 19.09 -51.96
N GLU A 38 55.73 18.89 -50.75
CA GLU A 38 54.41 19.38 -50.36
C GLU A 38 54.50 20.49 -49.31
N PRO A 39 53.64 21.52 -49.39
CA PRO A 39 53.61 22.56 -48.38
C PRO A 39 53.16 22.02 -47.02
N ALA A 40 53.80 22.49 -45.96
CA ALA A 40 53.48 22.20 -44.59
C ALA A 40 52.15 22.84 -44.13
N ASN A 41 51.64 23.87 -44.81
CA ASN A 41 50.33 24.50 -44.56
C ASN A 41 49.28 24.08 -45.60
N ALA A 42 47.98 24.29 -45.29
CA ALA A 42 46.89 23.95 -46.21
C ALA A 42 46.77 24.94 -47.39
N VAL A 43 47.22 26.18 -47.22
CA VAL A 43 47.20 27.29 -48.19
C VAL A 43 45.79 27.81 -48.52
N THR A 44 44.83 26.93 -48.80
CA THR A 44 43.47 27.31 -49.19
C THR A 44 42.42 26.47 -48.45
N PRO A 45 41.74 27.03 -47.42
CA PRO A 45 40.65 26.33 -46.74
C PRO A 45 39.38 26.27 -47.62
N PRO A 46 38.38 25.45 -47.24
CA PRO A 46 37.21 25.19 -48.08
C PRO A 46 36.43 26.44 -48.52
N TRP A 47 36.34 27.47 -47.67
CA TRP A 47 35.60 28.71 -47.96
C TRP A 47 36.34 29.71 -48.86
N HIS A 48 37.56 29.38 -49.29
CA HIS A 48 38.30 30.12 -50.34
C HIS A 48 38.34 29.36 -51.68
N ARG A 49 37.63 28.23 -51.80
CA ARG A 49 37.55 27.41 -53.02
C ARG A 49 36.21 27.58 -53.73
N GLY A 50 36.21 27.43 -55.05
CA GLY A 50 34.98 27.27 -55.84
C GLY A 50 34.61 25.80 -55.97
N TYR A 51 33.30 25.51 -56.00
CA TYR A 51 32.76 24.15 -56.12
C TYR A 51 31.80 24.08 -57.30
N VAL A 52 31.78 22.93 -57.99
CA VAL A 52 30.90 22.72 -59.15
C VAL A 52 29.48 22.39 -58.72
N SER A 53 29.32 21.81 -57.52
CA SER A 53 28.01 21.47 -56.95
C SER A 53 27.96 21.66 -55.43
N GLU A 54 26.77 21.86 -54.89
CA GLU A 54 26.55 21.95 -53.45
C GLU A 54 26.90 20.64 -52.72
N ARG A 55 26.78 19.49 -53.39
CA ARG A 55 27.20 18.19 -52.83
C ARG A 55 28.71 18.13 -52.62
N GLU A 56 29.48 18.59 -53.60
CA GLU A 56 30.95 18.67 -53.53
C GLU A 56 31.37 19.67 -52.45
N ARG A 57 30.72 20.83 -52.40
CA ARG A 57 30.93 21.83 -51.35
C ARG A 57 30.72 21.23 -49.96
N ARG A 58 29.59 20.59 -49.70
CA ARG A 58 29.30 19.96 -48.40
C ARG A 58 30.33 18.90 -48.03
N ALA A 59 30.69 18.02 -48.96
CA ALA A 59 31.70 16.98 -48.73
C ALA A 59 33.06 17.58 -48.35
N ALA A 60 33.50 18.65 -49.02
CA ALA A 60 34.75 19.33 -48.70
C ALA A 60 34.76 19.98 -47.31
N TYR A 61 33.63 20.56 -46.89
CA TYR A 61 33.50 21.14 -45.54
C TYR A 61 33.47 20.07 -44.46
N THR A 62 32.75 18.97 -44.68
CA THR A 62 32.73 17.83 -43.75
C THR A 62 34.11 17.20 -43.59
N ASP A 63 34.80 16.91 -44.70
CA ASP A 63 36.16 16.35 -44.68
C ASP A 63 37.15 17.27 -43.97
N PHE A 64 37.08 18.59 -44.23
CA PHE A 64 37.91 19.56 -43.54
C PHE A 64 37.64 19.59 -42.03
N TRP A 65 36.37 19.63 -41.61
CA TRP A 65 36.02 19.64 -40.18
C TRP A 65 36.54 18.38 -39.47
N GLN A 66 36.34 17.20 -40.07
CA GLN A 66 36.80 15.92 -39.51
C GLN A 66 38.33 15.83 -39.39
N ARG A 67 39.07 16.37 -40.37
CA ARG A 67 40.54 16.43 -40.31
C ARG A 67 41.06 17.42 -39.27
N LYS A 68 40.35 18.53 -39.04
CA LYS A 68 40.76 19.55 -38.06
C LYS A 68 40.44 19.12 -36.63
N PHE A 69 39.28 18.48 -36.43
CA PHE A 69 38.76 18.09 -35.12
C PHE A 69 38.70 16.56 -34.99
N THR A 70 39.85 15.89 -35.13
CA THR A 70 39.93 14.41 -35.19
C THR A 70 39.48 13.69 -33.91
N GLN A 71 39.40 14.40 -32.78
CA GLN A 71 38.99 13.87 -31.49
C GLN A 71 37.52 14.18 -31.15
N GLU A 72 36.81 14.85 -32.06
CA GLU A 72 35.44 15.31 -31.85
C GLU A 72 34.49 14.62 -32.83
N SER A 73 33.26 14.39 -32.38
CA SER A 73 32.19 13.88 -33.23
C SER A 73 31.25 15.01 -33.65
N SER A 74 30.81 14.99 -34.92
CA SER A 74 29.83 15.92 -35.47
C SER A 74 28.51 15.22 -35.77
N LEU A 75 27.40 15.78 -35.32
CA LEU A 75 26.05 15.39 -35.73
C LEU A 75 25.67 16.02 -37.08
N HIS A 76 26.07 17.27 -37.29
CA HIS A 76 25.80 18.00 -38.53
C HIS A 76 26.89 19.03 -38.82
N VAL A 77 27.49 19.01 -40.01
CA VAL A 77 28.48 20.00 -40.47
C VAL A 77 27.88 20.87 -41.56
N PHE A 78 28.05 22.18 -41.45
CA PHE A 78 27.54 23.15 -42.42
C PHE A 78 28.54 24.28 -42.66
N ALA A 79 28.37 24.94 -43.80
CA ALA A 79 29.26 25.98 -44.29
C ALA A 79 28.81 27.36 -43.80
N VAL A 80 29.76 28.22 -43.46
CA VAL A 80 29.53 29.63 -43.13
C VAL A 80 30.00 30.49 -44.29
N ASP A 81 29.10 31.33 -44.80
CA ASP A 81 29.42 32.40 -45.76
C ASP A 81 28.35 33.50 -45.69
N GLU A 82 28.33 34.23 -44.58
CA GLU A 82 27.30 35.23 -44.29
C GLU A 82 27.84 36.67 -44.42
N PRO A 83 27.10 37.57 -45.10
CA PRO A 83 27.37 39.00 -45.02
C PRO A 83 27.06 39.51 -43.61
N VAL A 84 27.81 40.52 -43.16
CA VAL A 84 27.62 41.15 -41.85
C VAL A 84 27.63 42.67 -42.03
N GLU A 85 26.69 43.37 -41.39
CA GLU A 85 26.63 44.83 -41.37
C GLU A 85 26.46 45.29 -39.92
N TRP A 86 27.14 46.37 -39.54
CA TRP A 86 27.06 46.97 -38.19
C TRP A 86 27.17 48.49 -38.24
N ASP A 87 26.79 49.16 -37.16
CA ASP A 87 26.98 50.60 -37.02
C ASP A 87 28.45 50.92 -36.75
N ASP A 88 29.03 51.75 -37.62
CA ASP A 88 30.42 52.20 -37.54
C ASP A 88 30.53 53.69 -37.86
N ILE A 89 30.65 54.50 -36.81
CA ILE A 89 30.75 55.97 -36.91
C ILE A 89 32.05 56.43 -37.61
N ALA A 90 33.02 55.54 -37.81
CA ALA A 90 34.24 55.86 -38.56
C ALA A 90 34.01 55.84 -40.08
N GLN A 91 32.92 55.23 -40.56
CA GLN A 91 32.58 55.16 -41.99
C GLN A 91 31.70 56.34 -42.42
N ALA A 92 31.82 56.75 -43.68
CA ALA A 92 31.13 57.93 -44.22
C ALA A 92 29.60 57.79 -44.25
N ASP A 93 29.08 56.57 -44.41
CA ASP A 93 27.64 56.24 -44.34
C ASP A 93 27.21 55.74 -42.96
N GLY A 94 28.12 55.76 -41.97
CA GLY A 94 27.89 55.26 -40.62
C GLY A 94 27.77 53.73 -40.51
N LYS A 95 28.10 52.97 -41.57
CA LYS A 95 27.91 51.52 -41.63
C LYS A 95 29.21 50.79 -41.96
N GLY A 96 29.59 49.85 -41.10
CA GLY A 96 30.61 48.86 -41.39
C GLY A 96 29.99 47.66 -42.11
N ARG A 97 30.67 47.14 -43.14
CA ARG A 97 30.23 45.95 -43.89
C ARG A 97 31.35 44.96 -43.98
N GLY A 98 31.00 43.70 -43.82
CA GLY A 98 31.94 42.60 -43.71
C GLY A 98 31.36 41.28 -44.15
N ARG A 99 32.16 40.22 -44.00
CA ARG A 99 31.73 38.86 -44.30
C ARG A 99 32.41 37.87 -43.37
N VAL A 100 31.61 36.97 -42.80
CA VAL A 100 32.09 35.85 -42.00
C VAL A 100 32.06 34.58 -42.83
N ARG A 101 33.18 33.87 -42.85
CA ARG A 101 33.34 32.60 -43.58
C ARG A 101 33.90 31.54 -42.67
N GLY A 102 33.69 30.28 -42.98
CA GLY A 102 34.17 29.21 -42.11
C GLY A 102 33.36 27.93 -42.22
N VAL A 103 33.59 27.02 -41.29
CA VAL A 103 32.81 25.79 -41.13
C VAL A 103 32.34 25.71 -39.68
N LEU A 104 31.11 25.29 -39.47
CA LEU A 104 30.57 25.00 -38.15
C LEU A 104 29.98 23.59 -38.15
N ALA A 105 29.95 22.98 -36.97
CA ALA A 105 29.27 21.73 -36.75
C ALA A 105 28.51 21.74 -35.44
N VAL A 106 27.34 21.11 -35.44
CA VAL A 106 26.66 20.65 -34.22
C VAL A 106 27.40 19.39 -33.78
N THR A 107 27.92 19.40 -32.56
CA THR A 107 28.66 18.27 -31.96
C THR A 107 27.73 17.39 -31.13
N ASP A 108 28.21 16.26 -30.60
CA ASP A 108 27.49 15.43 -29.61
C ASP A 108 27.92 15.75 -28.16
N ARG A 109 28.60 16.88 -27.94
CA ARG A 109 29.10 17.29 -26.62
C ARG A 109 27.96 17.78 -25.75
N ARG A 110 27.69 17.09 -24.63
CA ARG A 110 26.71 17.58 -23.65
C ARG A 110 27.13 18.95 -23.11
N SER A 111 26.22 19.91 -23.23
CA SER A 111 26.40 21.28 -22.75
C SER A 111 26.19 21.34 -21.23
N ASP A 112 27.26 21.47 -20.45
CA ASP A 112 27.13 21.87 -19.04
C ASP A 112 26.65 23.34 -18.93
N PHE A 113 26.21 23.78 -17.75
CA PHE A 113 25.69 25.14 -17.55
C PHE A 113 26.66 26.25 -18.04
N ASN A 114 27.97 26.06 -17.81
CA ASN A 114 29.04 26.99 -18.20
C ASN A 114 29.63 26.72 -19.60
N ALA A 115 29.12 25.72 -20.33
CA ALA A 115 29.58 25.44 -21.68
C ALA A 115 29.27 26.62 -22.61
N ARG A 116 30.14 26.80 -23.60
CA ARG A 116 29.97 27.74 -24.71
C ARG A 116 30.45 27.08 -25.98
N GLY A 117 29.84 27.47 -27.10
CA GLY A 117 30.33 27.09 -28.41
C GLY A 117 31.75 27.62 -28.58
N VAL A 118 32.54 26.90 -29.36
CA VAL A 118 33.97 27.19 -29.51
C VAL A 118 34.37 27.21 -30.98
N VAL A 119 35.07 28.25 -31.40
CA VAL A 119 35.60 28.34 -32.76
C VAL A 119 37.09 28.65 -32.77
N ASP A 120 37.84 28.02 -33.66
CA ASP A 120 39.17 28.50 -34.00
C ASP A 120 39.02 29.75 -34.88
N LEU A 121 39.52 30.89 -34.39
CA LEU A 121 39.28 32.19 -34.99
C LEU A 121 40.48 32.63 -35.84
N TYR A 122 40.17 33.07 -37.06
CA TYR A 122 41.12 33.63 -38.02
C TYR A 122 40.67 35.03 -38.45
N VAL A 123 41.63 35.93 -38.60
CA VAL A 123 41.43 37.28 -39.14
C VAL A 123 42.48 37.48 -40.24
N HIS A 124 42.07 37.82 -41.46
CA HIS A 124 42.95 37.89 -42.63
C HIS A 124 43.81 36.64 -42.84
N ARG A 125 43.19 35.44 -42.70
CA ARG A 125 43.85 34.12 -42.75
C ARG A 125 44.93 33.89 -41.67
N MET A 126 45.11 34.81 -40.73
CA MET A 126 46.02 34.66 -39.59
C MET A 126 45.25 34.10 -38.41
N PHE A 127 45.83 33.08 -37.76
CA PHE A 127 45.26 32.52 -36.54
C PHE A 127 45.32 33.55 -35.40
N VAL A 128 44.20 33.74 -34.71
CA VAL A 128 44.09 34.60 -33.51
C VAL A 128 44.10 33.73 -32.26
N ASN A 129 43.09 32.87 -32.10
CA ASN A 129 43.02 31.94 -30.98
C ASN A 129 42.21 30.68 -31.29
N ALA A 130 42.54 29.61 -30.59
CA ALA A 130 41.80 28.35 -30.63
C ALA A 130 40.68 28.39 -29.59
N GLY A 131 39.56 27.74 -29.92
CA GLY A 131 38.45 27.57 -28.98
C GLY A 131 37.86 28.88 -28.44
N ASN A 132 37.78 29.91 -29.29
CA ASN A 132 37.17 31.20 -28.97
C ASN A 132 35.70 31.04 -28.58
N ARG A 133 35.30 31.64 -27.45
CA ARG A 133 33.95 31.56 -26.87
C ARG A 133 33.14 32.87 -26.98
N ASP A 134 33.71 33.88 -27.63
CA ASP A 134 33.14 35.21 -27.78
C ASP A 134 32.52 35.42 -29.17
N VAL A 135 32.86 34.61 -30.18
CA VAL A 135 32.38 34.82 -31.57
C VAL A 135 31.00 34.21 -31.83
N LEU A 136 30.67 33.09 -31.18
CA LEU A 136 29.35 32.47 -31.30
C LEU A 136 28.34 33.12 -30.33
N PRO A 137 27.04 33.09 -30.64
CA PRO A 137 26.00 33.45 -29.67
C PRO A 137 26.15 32.65 -28.36
N PRO A 138 25.89 33.25 -27.19
CA PRO A 138 26.01 32.56 -25.90
C PRO A 138 25.16 31.28 -25.78
N TRP A 139 24.06 31.19 -26.52
CA TRP A 139 23.17 30.03 -26.54
C TRP A 139 23.67 28.88 -27.43
N ALA A 140 24.58 29.14 -28.38
CA ALA A 140 25.05 28.14 -29.36
C ALA A 140 26.12 27.21 -28.77
N LYS A 141 25.85 26.63 -27.59
CA LYS A 141 26.81 25.87 -26.78
C LYS A 141 27.30 24.59 -27.45
N PHE A 142 26.44 23.99 -28.25
CA PHE A 142 26.67 22.73 -28.96
C PHE A 142 27.44 22.87 -30.28
N VAL A 143 27.82 24.10 -30.65
CA VAL A 143 28.45 24.42 -31.94
C VAL A 143 29.97 24.53 -31.80
N GLN A 144 30.69 23.87 -32.72
CA GLN A 144 32.14 23.94 -32.82
C GLN A 144 32.59 24.15 -34.28
N GLY A 145 33.65 24.91 -34.50
CA GLY A 145 34.20 25.01 -35.85
C GLY A 145 35.38 25.96 -36.03
N VAL A 146 35.51 26.48 -37.26
CA VAL A 146 36.56 27.42 -37.66
C VAL A 146 35.90 28.60 -38.33
N ILE A 147 36.22 29.82 -37.89
CA ILE A 147 35.67 31.06 -38.43
C ILE A 147 36.80 31.98 -38.88
N GLU A 148 36.65 32.53 -40.07
CA GLU A 148 37.44 33.63 -40.62
C GLU A 148 36.55 34.86 -40.79
N CYS A 149 36.90 35.96 -40.13
CA CYS A 149 36.26 37.25 -40.35
C CYS A 149 37.30 38.36 -40.35
N ASN A 150 37.43 39.05 -41.49
CA ASN A 150 38.45 40.07 -41.69
C ASN A 150 38.13 41.39 -40.99
N ASP A 151 36.86 41.57 -40.61
CA ASP A 151 36.35 42.82 -40.06
C ASP A 151 36.33 42.84 -38.53
N LEU A 152 36.71 41.72 -37.89
CA LEU A 152 36.95 41.68 -36.46
C LEU A 152 38.32 42.27 -36.14
N THR A 153 38.38 43.12 -35.12
CA THR A 153 39.64 43.73 -34.65
C THR A 153 40.28 42.84 -33.58
N PRO A 154 41.48 42.26 -33.80
CA PRO A 154 42.23 41.59 -32.74
C PRO A 154 42.59 42.57 -31.63
N ASN A 155 42.66 42.09 -30.39
CA ASN A 155 43.16 42.88 -29.27
C ASN A 155 44.69 43.11 -29.39
N ALA A 156 45.25 43.92 -28.49
CA ALA A 156 46.68 44.29 -28.54
C ALA A 156 47.62 43.08 -28.42
N ALA A 157 47.24 42.05 -27.67
CA ALA A 157 48.00 40.80 -27.53
C ALA A 157 47.83 39.83 -28.72
N ARG A 158 46.87 40.12 -29.62
CA ARG A 158 46.44 39.27 -30.75
C ARG A 158 46.01 37.85 -30.32
N ASP A 159 45.53 37.70 -29.10
CA ASP A 159 45.06 36.43 -28.53
C ASP A 159 43.54 36.37 -28.37
N ASN A 160 42.83 37.45 -28.71
CA ASN A 160 41.37 37.50 -28.83
C ASN A 160 40.95 38.71 -29.71
N VAL A 161 39.65 38.95 -29.84
CA VAL A 161 39.07 40.11 -30.53
C VAL A 161 38.46 41.11 -29.57
N VAL A 162 38.38 42.37 -30.00
CA VAL A 162 37.76 43.46 -29.25
C VAL A 162 36.24 43.28 -29.25
N ARG A 163 35.61 43.49 -28.09
CA ARG A 163 34.14 43.50 -27.97
C ARG A 163 33.59 44.83 -28.46
N ASN A 164 33.18 44.86 -29.73
CA ASN A 164 32.63 46.03 -30.42
C ASN A 164 31.35 45.66 -31.22
N THR A 165 30.75 46.63 -31.89
CA THR A 165 29.53 46.44 -32.70
C THR A 165 29.73 45.43 -33.83
N ALA A 166 30.94 45.34 -34.42
CA ALA A 166 31.27 44.33 -35.42
C ALA A 166 31.19 42.90 -34.86
N LEU A 167 31.73 42.65 -33.66
CA LEU A 167 31.63 41.34 -33.01
C LEU A 167 30.17 40.96 -32.73
N THR A 168 29.37 41.90 -32.23
CA THR A 168 27.94 41.67 -31.97
C THR A 168 27.18 41.33 -33.27
N ALA A 169 27.48 42.02 -34.37
CA ALA A 169 26.87 41.73 -35.66
C ALA A 169 27.28 40.35 -36.21
N VAL A 170 28.55 39.96 -36.04
CA VAL A 170 29.02 38.60 -36.39
C VAL A 170 28.29 37.54 -35.56
N GLN A 171 28.18 37.73 -34.24
CA GLN A 171 27.41 36.82 -33.38
C GLN A 171 25.97 36.67 -33.89
N GLN A 172 25.30 37.79 -34.19
CA GLN A 172 23.94 37.78 -34.68
C GLN A 172 23.81 37.05 -36.02
N ALA A 173 24.68 37.33 -36.99
CA ALA A 173 24.70 36.67 -38.29
C ALA A 173 24.91 35.14 -38.18
N LEU A 174 25.84 34.71 -37.32
CA LEU A 174 26.07 33.29 -37.04
C LEU A 174 24.87 32.66 -36.34
N GLY A 175 24.20 33.38 -35.43
CA GLY A 175 22.98 32.92 -34.79
C GLY A 175 21.86 32.65 -35.80
N TRP A 176 21.61 33.61 -36.70
CA TRP A 176 20.63 33.44 -37.79
C TRP A 176 20.99 32.27 -38.72
N LEU A 177 22.27 32.11 -39.06
CA LEU A 177 22.72 30.97 -39.87
C LEU A 177 22.43 29.64 -39.19
N ILE A 178 22.82 29.48 -37.91
CA ILE A 178 22.59 28.25 -37.15
C ILE A 178 21.09 27.94 -37.10
N VAL A 179 20.27 28.94 -36.82
CA VAL A 179 18.81 28.83 -36.80
C VAL A 179 18.26 28.38 -38.15
N ARG A 180 18.69 29.01 -39.25
CA ARG A 180 18.29 28.66 -40.61
C ARG A 180 18.69 27.23 -40.98
N GLU A 181 19.91 26.82 -40.66
CA GLU A 181 20.39 25.46 -40.94
C GLU A 181 19.62 24.41 -40.14
N LEU A 182 19.29 24.68 -38.87
CA LEU A 182 18.46 23.77 -38.07
C LEU A 182 17.02 23.69 -38.59
N SER A 183 16.41 24.79 -39.03
CA SER A 183 15.10 24.81 -39.71
C SER A 183 15.11 24.00 -41.01
N ASP A 184 16.12 24.23 -41.85
CA ASP A 184 16.24 23.51 -43.12
C ASP A 184 16.49 22.02 -42.89
N LEU A 185 17.27 21.67 -41.86
CA LEU A 185 17.55 20.30 -41.49
C LEU A 185 16.29 19.58 -40.99
N SER A 186 15.44 20.26 -40.22
CA SER A 186 14.21 19.67 -39.67
C SER A 186 13.26 19.15 -40.75
N SER A 187 13.24 19.81 -41.92
CA SER A 187 12.44 19.44 -43.08
C SER A 187 13.17 18.51 -44.06
N ARG A 188 14.47 18.74 -44.31
CA ARG A 188 15.26 18.02 -45.32
C ARG A 188 15.81 16.68 -44.85
N ASP A 189 16.12 16.54 -43.57
CA ASP A 189 16.74 15.37 -42.97
C ASP A 189 16.26 15.21 -41.51
N HIS A 190 14.97 14.86 -41.40
CA HIS A 190 14.27 14.74 -40.12
C HIS A 190 15.01 13.81 -39.14
N GLN A 191 15.60 12.71 -39.62
CA GLN A 191 16.32 11.76 -38.78
C GLN A 191 17.55 12.40 -38.12
N ARG A 192 18.32 13.19 -38.88
CA ARG A 192 19.48 13.90 -38.31
C ARG A 192 19.05 14.99 -37.34
N PHE A 193 17.94 15.69 -37.61
CA PHE A 193 17.40 16.66 -36.65
C PHE A 193 16.98 15.99 -35.33
N VAL A 194 16.29 14.84 -35.40
CA VAL A 194 15.94 14.04 -34.21
C VAL A 194 17.18 13.59 -33.44
N GLU A 195 18.27 13.23 -34.14
CA GLU A 195 19.54 12.91 -33.50
C GLU A 195 20.14 14.11 -32.73
N ILE A 196 20.08 15.31 -33.30
CA ILE A 196 20.46 16.55 -32.59
C ILE A 196 19.62 16.75 -31.34
N MET A 197 18.31 16.54 -31.42
CA MET A 197 17.41 16.68 -30.27
C MET A 197 17.73 15.71 -29.13
N ARG A 198 18.28 14.52 -29.41
CA ARG A 198 18.71 13.57 -28.35
C ARG A 198 19.83 14.12 -27.47
N TRP A 199 20.64 15.03 -28.00
CA TRP A 199 21.77 15.63 -27.28
C TRP A 199 21.47 17.04 -26.78
N HIS A 200 20.75 17.83 -27.58
CA HIS A 200 20.63 19.28 -27.42
C HIS A 200 19.19 19.79 -27.33
N SER A 201 18.24 18.93 -26.89
CA SER A 201 16.82 19.32 -26.79
C SER A 201 16.61 20.59 -25.98
N TYR A 202 17.30 20.73 -24.84
CA TYR A 202 17.23 21.90 -23.98
C TYR A 202 17.74 23.18 -24.67
N ASP A 203 18.89 23.12 -25.34
CA ASP A 203 19.47 24.27 -26.03
C ASP A 203 18.57 24.70 -27.21
N VAL A 204 18.03 23.74 -27.97
CA VAL A 204 17.07 24.00 -29.06
C VAL A 204 15.74 24.56 -28.54
N LEU A 205 15.24 24.05 -27.42
CA LEU A 205 14.06 24.58 -26.73
C LEU A 205 14.29 26.04 -26.33
N ALA A 206 15.42 26.36 -25.70
CA ALA A 206 15.79 27.71 -25.29
C ALA A 206 15.90 28.69 -26.48
N MET A 207 16.35 28.22 -27.65
CA MET A 207 16.36 29.00 -28.88
C MET A 207 14.94 29.24 -29.41
N SER A 208 14.09 28.22 -29.41
CA SER A 208 12.74 28.28 -29.99
C SER A 208 11.83 29.29 -29.31
N VAL A 209 12.11 29.65 -28.06
CA VAL A 209 11.33 30.62 -27.30
C VAL A 209 11.79 32.07 -27.45
N GLN A 210 12.89 32.35 -28.16
CA GLN A 210 13.37 33.71 -28.43
C GLN A 210 12.48 34.39 -29.47
N ASP A 211 12.01 35.60 -29.18
CA ASP A 211 10.98 36.26 -29.99
C ASP A 211 11.50 36.58 -31.40
N GLU A 212 12.80 36.82 -31.56
CA GLU A 212 13.42 37.07 -32.85
C GLU A 212 13.35 35.85 -33.80
N TYR A 213 13.24 34.63 -33.29
CA TYR A 213 13.30 33.40 -34.08
C TYR A 213 11.90 32.79 -34.34
N GLU A 214 10.92 33.60 -34.73
CA GLU A 214 9.52 33.15 -34.99
C GLU A 214 9.42 32.08 -36.10
N ASP A 215 10.09 32.27 -37.24
CA ASP A 215 10.04 31.29 -38.34
C ASP A 215 10.68 29.95 -37.95
N PHE A 216 11.71 30.00 -37.11
CA PHE A 216 12.32 28.80 -36.54
C PHE A 216 11.36 28.09 -35.62
N PHE A 217 10.74 28.79 -34.67
CA PHE A 217 9.73 28.22 -33.79
C PHE A 217 8.65 27.48 -34.61
N ARG A 218 8.10 28.13 -35.64
CA ARG A 218 7.09 27.50 -36.52
C ARG A 218 7.60 26.24 -37.23
N ALA A 219 8.87 26.22 -37.63
CA ALA A 219 9.47 25.08 -38.33
C ALA A 219 9.77 23.89 -37.41
N VAL A 220 10.04 24.11 -36.11
CA VAL A 220 10.49 23.05 -35.18
C VAL A 220 9.54 22.76 -34.03
N ALA A 221 8.50 23.56 -33.78
CA ALA A 221 7.62 23.41 -32.62
C ALA A 221 6.96 22.03 -32.51
N ASP A 222 6.56 21.44 -33.65
CA ASP A 222 5.98 20.10 -33.69
C ASP A 222 7.01 18.96 -33.54
N LEU A 223 8.30 19.29 -33.42
CA LEU A 223 9.42 18.34 -33.37
C LEU A 223 10.18 18.36 -32.04
N ILE A 224 9.92 19.34 -31.17
CA ILE A 224 10.62 19.47 -29.89
C ILE A 224 9.94 18.60 -28.83
N PRO A 225 10.61 17.58 -28.29
CA PRO A 225 10.05 16.79 -27.19
C PRO A 225 10.15 17.57 -25.88
N LEU A 226 9.07 17.53 -25.10
CA LEU A 226 9.02 18.05 -23.73
C LEU A 226 8.93 16.88 -22.75
N GLU A 227 9.40 17.10 -21.52
CA GLU A 227 9.36 16.09 -20.47
C GLU A 227 7.91 15.70 -20.13
N SER A 228 7.65 14.39 -20.12
CA SER A 228 6.37 13.79 -19.76
C SER A 228 6.54 12.34 -19.31
N ASP A 229 5.52 11.73 -18.71
CA ASP A 229 5.45 10.29 -18.41
C ASP A 229 4.73 9.52 -19.55
N PRO A 230 5.21 8.33 -19.97
CA PRO A 230 6.42 7.61 -19.51
C PRO A 230 7.74 8.08 -20.16
N GLU A 231 7.66 8.80 -21.26
CA GLU A 231 8.82 9.31 -22.01
C GLU A 231 8.55 10.72 -22.55
N PRO A 232 9.59 11.52 -22.84
CA PRO A 232 9.41 12.81 -23.49
C PRO A 232 8.69 12.69 -24.83
N ILE A 233 7.76 13.59 -25.12
CA ILE A 233 6.98 13.61 -26.37
C ILE A 233 6.82 15.02 -26.91
N THR A 234 6.54 15.12 -28.20
CA THR A 234 6.22 16.40 -28.84
C THR A 234 4.79 16.83 -28.56
N VAL A 235 4.50 18.12 -28.69
CA VAL A 235 3.11 18.63 -28.65
C VAL A 235 2.28 18.00 -29.75
N ALA A 236 2.80 17.87 -30.98
CA ALA A 236 2.12 17.22 -32.09
C ALA A 236 1.67 15.78 -31.79
N GLU A 237 2.48 15.00 -31.08
CA GLU A 237 2.14 13.64 -30.67
C GLU A 237 1.14 13.63 -29.52
N TYR A 238 1.30 14.51 -28.52
CA TYR A 238 0.37 14.68 -27.40
C TYR A 238 -1.06 14.88 -27.92
N LEU A 239 -1.19 15.82 -28.87
CA LEU A 239 -2.43 16.27 -29.48
C LEU A 239 -3.25 15.13 -30.11
N LYS A 240 -2.62 14.07 -30.60
CA LYS A 240 -3.32 12.89 -31.16
C LYS A 240 -4.20 12.15 -30.14
N THR A 241 -3.89 12.28 -28.84
CA THR A 241 -4.58 11.60 -27.74
C THR A 241 -5.22 12.56 -26.74
N ALA A 242 -5.10 13.86 -26.98
CA ALA A 242 -5.57 14.90 -26.08
C ALA A 242 -7.10 15.02 -26.10
N PRO A 243 -7.75 15.38 -24.97
CA PRO A 243 -9.18 15.65 -24.94
C PRO A 243 -9.55 16.82 -25.85
N VAL A 244 -10.63 16.68 -26.62
CA VAL A 244 -11.13 17.73 -27.53
C VAL A 244 -12.21 18.56 -26.82
N ARG A 245 -12.09 19.88 -26.90
CA ARG A 245 -13.04 20.85 -26.37
C ARG A 245 -14.18 21.13 -27.38
N THR A 246 -15.19 21.87 -26.93
CA THR A 246 -16.33 22.29 -27.77
C THR A 246 -15.93 23.19 -28.94
N ASP A 247 -14.82 23.91 -28.81
CA ASP A 247 -14.25 24.76 -29.85
C ASP A 247 -13.30 24.00 -30.81
N HIS A 248 -13.29 22.66 -30.74
CA HIS A 248 -12.41 21.75 -31.48
C HIS A 248 -10.92 21.81 -31.10
N SER A 249 -10.51 22.71 -30.20
CA SER A 249 -9.14 22.74 -29.67
C SER A 249 -8.90 21.56 -28.74
N GLN A 250 -7.65 21.13 -28.61
CA GLN A 250 -7.26 20.03 -27.74
C GLN A 250 -6.66 20.56 -26.44
N VAL A 251 -7.04 19.97 -25.31
CA VAL A 251 -6.55 20.38 -24.00
C VAL A 251 -5.16 19.81 -23.77
N VAL A 252 -4.18 20.69 -23.57
CA VAL A 252 -2.82 20.32 -23.16
C VAL A 252 -2.66 20.58 -21.67
N PHE A 253 -2.49 19.50 -20.91
CA PHE A 253 -2.22 19.58 -19.49
C PHE A 253 -0.74 19.78 -19.21
N TYR A 254 -0.41 20.70 -18.32
CA TYR A 254 0.97 20.96 -17.91
C TYR A 254 1.07 21.36 -16.44
N ILE A 255 2.27 21.24 -15.88
CA ILE A 255 2.64 21.66 -14.53
C ILE A 255 3.84 22.59 -14.56
N THR A 256 3.98 23.45 -13.57
CA THR A 256 5.06 24.44 -13.43
C THR A 256 5.84 24.31 -12.13
N GLU A 257 5.30 23.56 -11.16
CA GLU A 257 5.85 23.45 -9.81
C GLU A 257 7.10 22.54 -9.77
N PRO A 258 8.27 23.07 -9.36
CA PRO A 258 9.49 22.27 -9.24
C PRO A 258 9.38 21.13 -8.24
N GLY A 259 9.86 19.95 -8.63
CA GLY A 259 9.82 18.73 -7.81
C GLY A 259 8.45 18.05 -7.73
N SER A 260 7.44 18.54 -8.46
CA SER A 260 6.08 17.98 -8.43
C SER A 260 5.81 16.95 -9.54
N ALA A 261 6.74 16.76 -10.48
CA ALA A 261 6.57 15.91 -11.67
C ALA A 261 6.08 14.50 -11.32
N ASN A 262 6.75 13.81 -10.40
CA ASN A 262 6.37 12.46 -9.98
C ASN A 262 4.95 12.38 -9.44
N GLN A 263 4.54 13.36 -8.63
CA GLN A 263 3.18 13.45 -8.09
C GLN A 263 2.16 13.59 -9.22
N TYR A 264 2.34 14.56 -10.11
CA TYR A 264 1.37 14.81 -11.18
C TYR A 264 1.38 13.75 -12.29
N PHE A 265 2.52 13.13 -12.59
CA PHE A 265 2.60 11.97 -13.47
C PHE A 265 1.77 10.80 -12.94
N LEU A 266 1.91 10.50 -11.64
CA LEU A 266 1.14 9.45 -10.98
C LEU A 266 -0.37 9.72 -11.00
N LEU A 267 -0.77 10.96 -10.67
CA LEU A 267 -2.17 11.40 -10.63
C LEU A 267 -2.80 11.42 -12.04
N ALA A 268 -2.09 11.97 -13.04
CA ALA A 268 -2.56 12.04 -14.42
C ALA A 268 -2.69 10.65 -15.04
N ARG A 269 -1.69 9.78 -14.84
CA ARG A 269 -1.70 8.40 -15.36
C ARG A 269 -2.87 7.59 -14.82
N ALA A 270 -3.24 7.76 -13.54
CA ALA A 270 -4.40 7.08 -12.96
C ALA A 270 -5.74 7.49 -13.58
N ARG A 271 -5.77 8.60 -14.33
CA ARG A 271 -6.91 9.10 -15.11
C ARG A 271 -6.71 8.89 -16.63
N SER A 272 -5.69 8.12 -17.04
CA SER A 272 -5.30 7.94 -18.45
C SER A 272 -5.01 9.27 -19.18
N MET A 273 -4.52 10.26 -18.43
CA MET A 273 -4.12 11.56 -18.94
C MET A 273 -2.59 11.64 -19.02
N ARG A 274 -2.10 12.44 -19.95
CA ARG A 274 -0.68 12.85 -20.01
C ARG A 274 -0.55 14.30 -19.60
N VAL A 275 0.59 14.64 -19.02
CA VAL A 275 0.90 16.00 -18.56
C VAL A 275 2.35 16.32 -18.89
N PHE A 276 2.60 17.54 -19.35
CA PHE A 276 3.95 18.06 -19.54
C PHE A 276 4.53 18.59 -18.23
N ASN A 277 5.76 18.22 -17.91
CA ASN A 277 6.52 18.89 -16.88
C ASN A 277 7.14 20.17 -17.47
N CYS A 278 6.65 21.33 -17.03
CA CYS A 278 7.18 22.64 -17.41
C CYS A 278 7.80 23.36 -16.21
N ALA A 279 8.22 22.62 -15.18
CA ALA A 279 9.00 23.17 -14.09
C ALA A 279 10.44 23.54 -14.52
N GLU A 280 10.96 22.91 -15.58
CA GLU A 280 12.23 23.30 -16.19
C GLU A 280 12.12 24.63 -16.96
N PRO A 281 13.21 25.42 -17.05
CA PRO A 281 13.22 26.66 -17.81
C PRO A 281 12.76 26.47 -19.26
N PHE A 282 12.14 27.52 -19.80
CA PHE A 282 11.65 27.63 -21.19
C PHE A 282 10.45 26.76 -21.57
N ALA A 283 10.21 25.61 -20.93
CA ALA A 283 9.12 24.70 -21.30
C ALA A 283 7.72 25.36 -21.20
N GLU A 284 7.44 26.12 -20.13
CA GLU A 284 6.15 26.84 -20.03
C GLU A 284 6.04 27.93 -21.10
N ARG A 285 7.12 28.70 -21.34
CA ARG A 285 7.15 29.76 -22.36
C ARG A 285 6.94 29.16 -23.76
N PHE A 286 7.52 28.00 -24.02
CA PHE A 286 7.33 27.25 -25.26
C PHE A 286 5.87 26.84 -25.47
N LEU A 287 5.22 26.24 -24.47
CA LEU A 287 3.81 25.86 -24.57
C LEU A 287 2.89 27.06 -24.77
N ARG A 288 3.15 28.17 -24.05
CA ARG A 288 2.40 29.42 -24.22
C ARG A 288 2.52 29.95 -25.63
N ARG A 289 3.75 30.07 -26.13
CA ARG A 289 4.01 30.49 -27.51
C ARG A 289 3.32 29.56 -28.50
N TYR A 290 3.35 28.25 -28.28
CA TYR A 290 2.64 27.28 -29.13
C TYR A 290 1.14 27.56 -29.20
N ALA A 291 0.51 27.81 -28.04
CA ALA A 291 -0.92 28.13 -27.97
C ALA A 291 -1.26 29.52 -28.55
N GLU A 292 -0.37 30.49 -28.44
CA GLU A 292 -0.50 31.81 -29.08
C GLU A 292 -0.36 31.72 -30.60
N THR A 293 0.55 30.87 -31.09
CA THR A 293 0.79 30.63 -32.50
C THR A 293 -0.34 29.86 -33.18
N TRP A 294 -0.94 28.90 -32.47
CA TRP A 294 -2.04 28.06 -32.96
C TRP A 294 -3.19 27.94 -31.93
N PRO A 295 -3.93 29.03 -31.68
CA PRO A 295 -5.00 29.04 -30.68
C PRO A 295 -6.17 28.09 -31.02
N GLU A 296 -6.35 27.77 -32.30
CA GLU A 296 -7.34 26.78 -32.77
C GLU A 296 -6.92 25.33 -32.51
N ARG A 297 -5.62 25.05 -32.32
CA ARG A 297 -5.10 23.70 -32.07
C ARG A 297 -5.14 23.36 -30.59
N VAL A 298 -4.78 24.30 -29.71
CA VAL A 298 -4.40 24.01 -28.33
C VAL A 298 -5.06 24.94 -27.32
N HIS A 299 -5.57 24.36 -26.23
CA HIS A 299 -5.93 25.06 -25.02
C HIS A 299 -5.09 24.58 -23.85
N LEU A 300 -4.32 25.47 -23.23
CA LEU A 300 -3.45 25.12 -22.09
C LEU A 300 -4.27 25.05 -20.79
N SER A 301 -4.11 23.94 -20.07
CA SER A 301 -4.72 23.74 -18.75
C SER A 301 -3.64 23.38 -17.73
N ARG A 302 -3.39 24.30 -16.79
CA ARG A 302 -2.41 24.09 -15.73
C ARG A 302 -3.00 23.26 -14.59
N LEU A 303 -2.33 22.18 -14.21
CA LEU A 303 -2.85 21.23 -13.20
C LEU A 303 -2.42 21.54 -11.76
N ASP A 304 -1.26 22.16 -11.59
CA ASP A 304 -0.65 22.49 -10.30
C ASP A 304 -1.16 23.81 -9.71
N VAL A 305 -2.48 24.01 -9.77
CA VAL A 305 -3.15 25.18 -9.20
C VAL A 305 -4.20 24.72 -8.21
N ALA A 306 -4.22 25.31 -7.02
CA ALA A 306 -5.30 25.13 -6.07
C ALA A 306 -6.66 25.45 -6.74
N GLY A 307 -7.55 24.45 -6.77
CA GLY A 307 -8.87 24.54 -7.42
C GLY A 307 -8.96 23.92 -8.81
N SER A 308 -7.91 23.29 -9.33
CA SER A 308 -8.01 22.46 -10.53
C SER A 308 -8.90 21.23 -10.28
N GLU A 309 -10.17 21.31 -10.68
CA GLU A 309 -11.14 20.22 -10.56
C GLU A 309 -10.83 19.03 -11.51
N THR A 310 -9.88 19.20 -12.43
CA THR A 310 -9.47 18.15 -13.37
C THR A 310 -8.90 16.93 -12.65
N ILE A 311 -8.07 17.15 -11.63
CA ILE A 311 -7.47 16.09 -10.80
C ILE A 311 -8.18 15.98 -9.45
N PHE A 312 -8.50 17.11 -8.82
CA PHE A 312 -9.05 17.16 -7.47
C PHE A 312 -10.55 17.43 -7.50
N GLU A 313 -11.34 16.37 -7.48
CA GLU A 313 -12.80 16.47 -7.53
C GLU A 313 -13.35 16.91 -6.15
N PRO A 314 -14.22 17.93 -6.09
CA PRO A 314 -14.77 18.41 -4.82
C PRO A 314 -15.74 17.39 -4.20
N LEU A 315 -15.87 17.44 -2.87
CA LEU A 315 -16.86 16.65 -2.15
C LEU A 315 -18.30 17.07 -2.50
N ARG A 316 -19.20 16.07 -2.50
CA ARG A 316 -20.65 16.30 -2.52
C ARG A 316 -21.11 16.96 -1.23
N SER A 317 -22.21 17.70 -1.29
CA SER A 317 -22.70 18.51 -0.16
C SER A 317 -23.03 17.69 1.10
N ASP A 318 -23.49 16.46 0.93
CA ASP A 318 -23.89 15.51 1.98
C ASP A 318 -22.71 14.91 2.74
N GLU A 319 -21.49 14.95 2.18
CA GLU A 319 -20.30 14.36 2.80
C GLU A 319 -19.41 15.38 3.51
N ARG A 320 -19.66 16.69 3.32
CA ARG A 320 -18.82 17.76 3.86
C ARG A 320 -18.76 17.73 5.38
N ASP A 321 -19.90 17.49 6.04
CA ASP A 321 -19.99 17.46 7.50
C ASP A 321 -19.14 16.33 8.10
N ARG A 322 -19.07 15.18 7.42
CA ARG A 322 -18.28 14.03 7.87
C ARG A 322 -16.79 14.34 7.96
N PHE A 323 -16.25 15.07 6.99
CA PHE A 323 -14.81 15.35 6.94
C PHE A 323 -14.41 16.73 7.47
N ALA A 324 -15.36 17.61 7.80
CA ALA A 324 -15.08 18.94 8.34
C ALA A 324 -14.21 18.92 9.61
N GLN A 325 -14.40 17.90 10.46
CA GLN A 325 -13.60 17.72 11.66
C GLN A 325 -12.13 17.41 11.34
N LEU A 326 -11.85 16.72 10.23
CA LEU A 326 -10.50 16.34 9.80
C LEU A 326 -9.70 17.58 9.33
N GLU A 327 -10.32 18.45 8.55
CA GLU A 327 -9.71 19.73 8.13
C GLU A 327 -9.41 20.61 9.35
N THR A 328 -10.35 20.68 10.31
CA THR A 328 -10.17 21.45 11.55
C THR A 328 -9.04 20.87 12.40
N ALA A 329 -9.01 19.54 12.58
CA ALA A 329 -8.00 18.84 13.36
C ALA A 329 -6.58 19.04 12.81
N TYR A 330 -6.43 19.03 11.49
CA TYR A 330 -5.15 19.31 10.85
C TYR A 330 -4.64 20.72 11.18
N ASN A 331 -5.50 21.74 11.08
CA ASN A 331 -5.12 23.11 11.41
C ASN A 331 -4.70 23.29 12.88
N VAL A 332 -5.28 22.51 13.79
CA VAL A 332 -4.92 22.53 15.22
C VAL A 332 -3.57 21.88 15.50
N LEU A 333 -3.26 20.76 14.83
CA LEU A 333 -1.98 20.04 15.03
C LEU A 333 -0.79 20.73 14.37
N PHE A 334 -1.04 21.45 13.27
CA PHE A 334 0.01 22.07 12.46
C PHE A 334 -0.16 23.58 12.29
N PRO A 335 -0.31 24.36 13.38
CA PRO A 335 -0.60 25.80 13.30
C PRO A 335 0.54 26.60 12.65
N GLU A 336 1.78 26.08 12.71
CA GLU A 336 2.95 26.72 12.12
C GLU A 336 3.21 26.30 10.66
N LEU A 337 2.55 25.23 10.19
CA LEU A 337 2.65 24.81 8.79
C LEU A 337 1.69 25.63 7.94
N ARG A 338 2.22 26.35 6.95
CA ARG A 338 1.46 27.14 5.97
C ARG A 338 0.73 26.24 4.95
N ALA A 339 0.05 25.19 5.37
CA ALA A 339 -0.67 24.28 4.48
C ALA A 339 -2.17 24.29 4.82
N LEU A 340 -3.01 24.61 3.83
CA LEU A 340 -4.47 24.60 3.96
C LEU A 340 -5.00 23.19 3.68
N PRO A 341 -5.59 22.49 4.67
CA PRO A 341 -6.18 21.18 4.41
C PRO A 341 -7.44 21.33 3.58
N ARG A 342 -7.58 20.48 2.57
CA ARG A 342 -8.79 20.33 1.77
C ARG A 342 -9.07 18.86 1.52
N ILE A 343 -10.32 18.47 1.67
CA ILE A 343 -10.73 17.14 1.25
C ILE A 343 -11.07 17.14 -0.23
N SER A 344 -10.54 16.17 -0.96
CA SER A 344 -10.78 16.02 -2.40
C SER A 344 -10.83 14.55 -2.78
N ARG A 345 -11.48 14.23 -3.90
CA ARG A 345 -11.40 12.89 -4.50
C ARG A 345 -10.39 12.92 -5.62
N PHE A 346 -9.48 11.95 -5.62
CA PHE A 346 -8.50 11.79 -6.69
C PHE A 346 -8.02 10.35 -6.78
N ARG A 347 -7.47 10.00 -7.95
CA ARG A 347 -6.90 8.68 -8.23
C ARG A 347 -5.37 8.77 -8.33
N PRO A 348 -4.64 7.69 -8.00
CA PRO A 348 -5.16 6.40 -7.56
C PRO A 348 -5.52 6.36 -6.07
N VAL A 349 -6.51 5.52 -5.71
CA VAL A 349 -7.13 5.47 -4.37
C VAL A 349 -6.13 5.16 -3.25
N MET A 350 -5.02 4.48 -3.55
CA MET A 350 -3.99 4.18 -2.54
C MET A 350 -3.24 5.41 -2.03
N ILE A 351 -3.23 6.54 -2.76
CA ILE A 351 -2.58 7.76 -2.31
C ILE A 351 -3.52 8.47 -1.33
N PRO A 352 -3.13 8.66 -0.07
CA PRO A 352 -4.02 9.21 0.93
C PRO A 352 -3.98 10.75 0.97
N ALA A 353 -2.85 11.37 0.57
CA ALA A 353 -2.68 12.82 0.62
C ALA A 353 -1.65 13.31 -0.41
N VAL A 354 -1.83 14.53 -0.93
CA VAL A 354 -0.86 15.22 -1.81
C VAL A 354 -0.82 16.71 -1.50
N LEU A 355 0.29 17.38 -1.82
CA LEU A 355 0.47 18.81 -1.63
C LEU A 355 0.50 19.54 -2.97
N THR A 356 -0.15 20.70 -3.02
CA THR A 356 -0.19 21.56 -4.21
C THR A 356 0.06 23.01 -3.81
N GLU A 357 0.59 23.84 -4.70
CA GLU A 357 0.72 25.27 -4.41
C GLU A 357 -0.62 26.00 -4.48
N THR A 358 -0.87 26.86 -3.48
CA THR A 358 -1.97 27.81 -3.52
C THR A 358 -1.48 29.08 -4.21
N ARG A 359 -1.94 29.36 -5.43
CA ARG A 359 -1.70 30.67 -6.07
C ARG A 359 -2.94 31.32 -6.65
N GLU A 360 -3.20 32.54 -6.19
CA GLU A 360 -3.82 33.60 -6.99
C GLU A 360 -2.82 34.01 -8.10
N THR A 361 -3.20 33.74 -9.34
CA THR A 361 -2.32 33.60 -10.51
C THR A 361 -1.73 34.89 -11.10
N ARG A 362 -1.97 36.08 -10.52
CA ARG A 362 -1.76 37.34 -11.23
C ARG A 362 -0.57 38.18 -10.73
N THR A 363 -0.49 38.43 -9.43
CA THR A 363 0.41 39.42 -8.84
C THR A 363 1.89 39.06 -8.97
N ARG A 364 2.24 37.78 -8.80
CA ARG A 364 3.63 37.33 -8.89
C ARG A 364 4.17 37.26 -10.32
N ARG A 365 3.34 36.90 -11.29
CA ARG A 365 3.74 36.87 -12.72
C ARG A 365 4.02 38.27 -13.24
N GLU A 366 3.16 39.23 -12.90
CA GLU A 366 3.40 40.65 -13.21
C GLU A 366 4.72 41.15 -12.57
N MET A 367 5.08 40.69 -11.37
CA MET A 367 6.34 41.05 -10.70
C MET A 367 7.58 40.30 -11.26
N GLU A 368 7.46 39.04 -11.67
CA GLU A 368 8.54 38.27 -12.31
C GLU A 368 8.86 38.84 -13.71
N ASP A 369 7.85 39.20 -14.50
CA ASP A 369 8.03 39.89 -15.79
C ASP A 369 8.71 41.25 -15.60
N VAL A 370 8.34 42.00 -14.56
CA VAL A 370 9.03 43.24 -14.14
C VAL A 370 10.49 42.97 -13.74
N THR A 371 10.83 41.78 -13.23
CA THR A 371 12.23 41.45 -12.88
C THR A 371 13.07 41.12 -14.12
N GLN A 372 12.43 40.68 -15.20
CA GLN A 372 13.08 40.33 -16.48
C GLN A 372 13.24 41.53 -17.42
N ASP A 373 12.57 42.65 -17.14
CA ASP A 373 12.74 43.90 -17.89
C ASP A 373 14.15 44.49 -17.68
N LEU A 374 14.95 44.44 -18.74
CA LEU A 374 16.32 44.95 -18.79
C LEU A 374 16.39 46.49 -18.69
N ALA A 375 15.27 47.20 -18.91
CA ALA A 375 15.17 48.65 -18.80
C ALA A 375 15.11 49.15 -17.35
N LEU A 376 14.84 48.26 -16.37
CA LEU A 376 14.69 48.66 -14.96
C LEU A 376 16.04 48.72 -14.21
N PRO A 377 16.24 49.73 -13.35
CA PRO A 377 17.43 49.84 -12.50
C PRO A 377 17.64 48.59 -11.62
N THR A 378 18.90 48.14 -11.48
CA THR A 378 19.28 46.90 -10.76
C THR A 378 18.74 46.85 -9.34
N PHE A 379 18.70 47.98 -8.63
CA PHE A 379 18.16 48.07 -7.27
C PHE A 379 16.65 47.73 -7.18
N ILE A 380 15.85 48.10 -8.18
CA ILE A 380 14.41 47.77 -8.22
C ILE A 380 14.25 46.27 -8.48
N ARG A 381 15.06 45.69 -9.37
CA ARG A 381 15.10 44.24 -9.61
C ARG A 381 15.52 43.47 -8.36
N ASP A 382 16.55 43.93 -7.66
CA ASP A 382 17.01 43.30 -6.43
C ASP A 382 15.97 43.42 -5.30
N LEU A 383 15.28 44.56 -5.18
CA LEU A 383 14.18 44.75 -4.23
C LEU A 383 12.98 43.85 -4.52
N VAL A 384 12.58 43.71 -5.79
CA VAL A 384 11.49 42.81 -6.22
C VAL A 384 11.91 41.35 -6.03
N LYS A 385 13.17 41.01 -6.32
CA LYS A 385 13.74 39.66 -6.12
C LYS A 385 13.81 39.29 -4.63
N ASP A 386 14.19 40.23 -3.78
CA ASP A 386 14.15 40.07 -2.32
C ASP A 386 12.70 39.91 -1.83
N PHE A 387 11.76 40.69 -2.34
CA PHE A 387 10.34 40.56 -2.00
C PHE A 387 9.75 39.19 -2.41
N LEU A 388 10.06 38.71 -3.62
CA LEU A 388 9.69 37.38 -4.13
C LEU A 388 10.34 36.22 -3.34
N SER A 389 11.45 36.48 -2.65
CA SER A 389 12.18 35.48 -1.87
C SER A 389 11.66 35.30 -0.43
N VAL A 390 10.90 36.28 0.09
CA VAL A 390 10.49 36.35 1.50
C VAL A 390 9.12 35.70 1.77
N GLU A 391 8.21 35.62 0.78
CA GLU A 391 6.93 34.93 0.94
C GLU A 391 6.96 33.50 0.39
N LYS A 392 7.27 32.53 1.26
CA LYS A 392 6.90 31.12 1.00
C LYS A 392 5.38 31.01 1.02
N GLU A 393 4.80 30.78 -0.14
CA GLU A 393 3.36 30.68 -0.38
C GLU A 393 2.72 29.51 0.36
N PRO A 394 1.43 29.63 0.76
CA PRO A 394 0.76 28.55 1.45
C PRO A 394 0.51 27.37 0.50
N LEU A 395 0.81 26.15 0.93
CA LEU A 395 0.45 24.93 0.22
C LEU A 395 -1.02 24.59 0.49
N THR A 396 -1.64 23.80 -0.37
CA THR A 396 -2.92 23.12 -0.10
C THR A 396 -2.63 21.63 0.06
N LEU A 397 -3.04 21.05 1.19
CA LEU A 397 -2.96 19.61 1.43
C LEU A 397 -4.29 18.99 0.99
N HIS A 398 -4.28 18.24 -0.10
CA HIS A 398 -5.43 17.49 -0.56
C HIS A 398 -5.45 16.11 0.10
N LEU A 399 -6.43 15.85 0.98
CA LEU A 399 -6.69 14.54 1.57
C LEU A 399 -7.69 13.76 0.72
N ASN A 400 -7.38 12.51 0.39
CA ASN A 400 -8.19 11.70 -0.52
C ASN A 400 -9.40 11.08 0.18
N ALA A 401 -10.61 11.57 -0.12
CA ALA A 401 -11.84 11.04 0.46
C ALA A 401 -12.12 9.57 0.06
N ASP A 402 -11.58 9.09 -1.05
CA ASP A 402 -11.73 7.69 -1.48
C ASP A 402 -10.75 6.74 -0.77
N ASN A 403 -9.73 7.27 -0.09
CA ASN A 403 -8.71 6.44 0.54
C ASN A 403 -9.26 5.77 1.83
N PRO A 404 -9.13 4.44 1.98
CA PRO A 404 -9.66 3.73 3.15
C PRO A 404 -9.08 4.19 4.49
N ALA A 405 -7.82 4.61 4.54
CA ALA A 405 -7.20 5.09 5.77
C ALA A 405 -7.76 6.46 6.16
N VAL A 406 -7.93 7.36 5.20
CA VAL A 406 -8.56 8.68 5.40
C VAL A 406 -10.02 8.53 5.86
N GLN A 407 -10.78 7.60 5.26
CA GLN A 407 -12.16 7.33 5.68
C GLN A 407 -12.23 6.82 7.13
N ARG A 408 -11.40 5.84 7.51
CA ARG A 408 -11.37 5.32 8.88
C ARG A 408 -10.92 6.38 9.89
N LEU A 409 -9.95 7.22 9.51
CA LEU A 409 -9.49 8.31 10.34
C LEU A 409 -10.60 9.34 10.55
N ALA A 410 -11.38 9.68 9.50
CA ALA A 410 -12.52 10.57 9.62
C ALA A 410 -13.62 10.03 10.56
N ASP A 411 -13.88 8.71 10.52
CA ASP A 411 -14.93 8.08 11.34
C ASP A 411 -14.54 7.94 12.83
N ARG A 412 -13.25 7.85 13.15
CA ARG A 412 -12.71 7.60 14.50
C ARG A 412 -11.91 8.78 15.05
N LEU A 413 -11.97 9.96 14.43
CA LEU A 413 -11.07 11.06 14.75
C LEU A 413 -11.21 11.49 16.21
N ASP A 414 -10.15 11.27 17.00
CA ASP A 414 -10.03 11.80 18.36
C ASP A 414 -8.66 12.45 18.54
N LEU A 415 -8.62 13.78 18.65
CA LEU A 415 -7.38 14.52 18.87
C LEU A 415 -6.73 14.24 20.23
N ARG A 416 -7.38 13.54 21.16
CA ARG A 416 -6.78 13.11 22.43
C ARG A 416 -6.01 11.80 22.31
N ASP A 417 -6.24 11.05 21.23
CA ASP A 417 -5.61 9.76 20.94
C ASP A 417 -4.31 9.98 20.14
N GLU A 418 -3.20 9.44 20.65
CA GLU A 418 -1.90 9.47 19.98
C GLU A 418 -1.95 8.83 18.59
N VAL A 419 -2.77 7.80 18.38
CA VAL A 419 -2.88 7.11 17.09
C VAL A 419 -3.46 8.04 16.02
N SER A 420 -4.49 8.81 16.37
CA SER A 420 -5.13 9.77 15.45
C SER A 420 -4.20 10.94 15.10
N GLN A 421 -3.47 11.46 16.10
CA GLN A 421 -2.46 12.49 15.86
C GLN A 421 -1.34 11.99 14.95
N ASN A 422 -0.78 10.81 15.26
CA ASN A 422 0.28 10.19 14.47
C ASN A 422 -0.16 9.86 13.04
N ALA A 423 -1.43 9.46 12.84
CA ALA A 423 -2.00 9.24 11.51
C ALA A 423 -2.01 10.54 10.68
N LEU A 424 -2.47 11.66 11.24
CA LEU A 424 -2.46 12.96 10.55
C LEU A 424 -1.04 13.42 10.18
N VAL A 425 -0.10 13.21 11.10
CA VAL A 425 1.33 13.47 10.85
C VAL A 425 1.88 12.59 9.72
N ALA A 426 1.54 11.30 9.70
CA ALA A 426 1.96 10.38 8.64
C ALA A 426 1.38 10.78 7.27
N LEU A 427 0.12 11.24 7.23
CA LEU A 427 -0.51 11.74 6.01
C LEU A 427 0.22 12.97 5.45
N HIS A 428 0.56 13.93 6.30
CA HIS A 428 1.33 15.12 5.90
C HIS A 428 2.69 14.75 5.32
N HIS A 429 3.43 13.89 6.02
CA HIS A 429 4.75 13.45 5.59
C HIS A 429 4.72 12.64 4.30
N ASN A 430 3.71 11.80 4.10
CA ASN A 430 3.52 11.09 2.84
C ASN A 430 3.32 12.06 1.67
N ALA A 431 2.51 13.11 1.87
CA ALA A 431 2.31 14.15 0.87
C ALA A 431 3.59 14.95 0.58
N LEU A 432 4.38 15.26 1.62
CA LEU A 432 5.70 15.89 1.46
C LEU A 432 6.69 15.02 0.69
N MET A 433 6.67 13.69 0.87
CA MET A 433 7.54 12.77 0.13
C MET A 433 7.22 12.73 -1.37
N LEU A 434 5.94 12.82 -1.73
CA LEU A 434 5.51 12.86 -3.13
C LEU A 434 5.87 14.18 -3.80
N LEU A 435 5.80 15.28 -3.04
CA LEU A 435 6.30 16.58 -3.45
C LEU A 435 7.83 16.61 -3.29
N ALA A 436 8.56 16.05 -4.26
CA ALA A 436 10.02 15.86 -4.28
C ALA A 436 10.82 17.18 -4.35
N ARG A 437 10.48 18.16 -3.52
CA ARG A 437 11.27 19.34 -3.20
C ARG A 437 12.48 18.93 -2.35
N THR A 438 13.46 19.83 -2.25
CA THR A 438 14.56 19.69 -1.30
C THR A 438 13.99 19.65 0.12
N LEU A 439 13.78 18.43 0.65
CA LEU A 439 13.34 18.20 2.03
C LEU A 439 14.40 18.78 2.97
N ARG A 440 13.98 19.57 3.96
CA ARG A 440 14.94 20.08 4.95
C ARG A 440 15.38 18.91 5.82
N VAL A 441 16.61 18.96 6.32
CA VAL A 441 17.17 17.94 7.22
C VAL A 441 16.24 17.69 8.43
N GLN A 442 15.62 18.75 8.95
CA GLN A 442 14.66 18.67 10.05
C GLN A 442 13.38 17.89 9.67
N ASP A 443 12.84 18.13 8.48
CA ASP A 443 11.65 17.42 7.99
C ASP A 443 11.96 15.93 7.83
N VAL A 444 13.12 15.60 7.26
CA VAL A 444 13.59 14.21 7.10
C VAL A 444 13.79 13.52 8.46
N GLN A 445 14.37 14.20 9.45
CA GLN A 445 14.56 13.65 10.79
C GLN A 445 13.24 13.34 11.48
N LEU A 446 12.27 14.27 11.43
CA LEU A 446 10.93 14.07 11.96
C LEU A 446 10.25 12.87 11.29
N MET A 447 10.38 12.74 9.98
CA MET A 447 9.87 11.59 9.23
C MET A 447 10.45 10.26 9.70
N PHE A 448 11.75 10.17 9.94
CA PHE A 448 12.37 8.94 10.46
C PHE A 448 11.87 8.59 11.86
N VAL A 449 11.74 9.59 12.73
CA VAL A 449 11.18 9.39 14.08
C VAL A 449 9.77 8.80 13.98
N HIS A 450 8.90 9.39 13.16
CA HIS A 450 7.53 8.91 13.01
C HIS A 450 7.45 7.54 12.34
N PHE A 451 8.30 7.26 11.34
CA PHE A 451 8.31 5.95 10.70
C PHE A 451 8.69 4.85 11.69
N ASN A 452 9.67 5.10 12.55
CA ASN A 452 10.04 4.17 13.62
C ASN A 452 8.91 4.00 14.64
N GLN A 453 8.24 5.09 15.05
CA GLN A 453 7.08 5.02 15.96
C GLN A 453 5.94 4.16 15.38
N VAL A 454 5.64 4.28 14.08
CA VAL A 454 4.61 3.47 13.42
C VAL A 454 5.02 1.99 13.40
N ILE A 455 6.30 1.68 13.14
CA ILE A 455 6.81 0.31 13.22
C ILE A 455 6.67 -0.25 14.64
N GLU A 456 7.07 0.52 15.65
CA GLU A 456 6.95 0.13 17.07
C GLU A 456 5.49 -0.12 17.47
N LEU A 457 4.56 0.75 17.05
CA LEU A 457 3.13 0.56 17.27
C LEU A 457 2.60 -0.69 16.58
N MET A 458 3.02 -0.98 15.34
CA MET A 458 2.62 -2.20 14.63
C MET A 458 3.12 -3.45 15.35
N LEU A 459 4.36 -3.45 15.85
CA LEU A 459 4.93 -4.56 16.61
C LEU A 459 4.23 -4.73 17.97
N ALA A 460 3.92 -3.63 18.66
CA ALA A 460 3.20 -3.65 19.93
C ALA A 460 1.77 -4.19 19.76
N LEU A 461 1.05 -3.74 18.71
CA LEU A 461 -0.31 -4.19 18.42
C LEU A 461 -0.35 -5.67 18.03
N ASP A 462 0.65 -6.18 17.30
CA ASP A 462 0.75 -7.59 16.96
C ASP A 462 1.01 -8.45 18.21
N ALA A 463 1.88 -7.98 19.11
CA ALA A 463 2.12 -8.64 20.40
C ALA A 463 0.85 -8.70 21.26
N GLU A 464 0.14 -7.57 21.41
CA GLU A 464 -1.12 -7.51 22.15
C GLU A 464 -2.21 -8.39 21.53
N ARG A 465 -2.32 -8.39 20.20
CA ARG A 465 -3.25 -9.29 19.48
C ARG A 465 -2.91 -10.75 19.74
N ALA A 466 -1.63 -11.12 19.76
CA ALA A 466 -1.20 -12.48 20.05
C ALA A 466 -1.49 -12.88 21.50
N ASP A 467 -1.37 -11.95 22.46
CA ASP A 467 -1.78 -12.17 23.85
C ASP A 467 -3.30 -12.37 23.98
N LEU A 468 -4.09 -11.51 23.35
CA LEU A 468 -5.57 -11.60 23.35
C LEU A 468 -6.05 -12.89 22.68
N GLN A 469 -5.43 -13.30 21.57
CA GLN A 469 -5.75 -14.57 20.91
C GLN A 469 -5.44 -15.76 21.82
N ARG A 470 -4.29 -15.77 22.49
CA ARG A 470 -3.96 -16.81 23.50
C ARG A 470 -4.98 -16.85 24.64
N ALA A 471 -5.42 -15.70 25.12
CA ALA A 471 -6.45 -15.63 26.16
C ALA A 471 -7.80 -16.16 25.66
N LEU A 472 -8.18 -15.85 24.41
CA LEU A 472 -9.41 -16.34 23.79
C LEU A 472 -9.38 -17.87 23.60
N ASP A 473 -8.26 -18.42 23.15
CA ASP A 473 -8.07 -19.86 22.93
C ASP A 473 -8.10 -20.64 24.26
N ALA A 474 -7.52 -20.07 25.32
CA ALA A 474 -7.59 -20.62 26.68
C ALA A 474 -9.05 -20.68 27.19
N ARG A 475 -9.84 -19.62 26.98
CA ARG A 475 -11.26 -19.59 27.36
C ARG A 475 -12.11 -20.55 26.54
N HIS A 476 -11.82 -20.71 25.25
CA HIS A 476 -12.51 -21.72 24.43
C HIS A 476 -12.23 -23.15 24.94
N SER A 477 -10.99 -23.44 25.32
CA SER A 477 -10.61 -24.75 25.88
C SER A 477 -11.36 -25.05 27.18
N GLU A 478 -11.46 -24.07 28.08
CA GLU A 478 -12.22 -24.16 29.34
C GLU A 478 -13.72 -24.41 29.09
N ILE A 479 -14.33 -23.73 28.11
CA ILE A 479 -15.74 -23.94 27.74
C ILE A 479 -15.97 -25.35 27.18
N VAL A 480 -15.01 -25.88 26.40
CA VAL A 480 -15.10 -27.23 25.85
C VAL A 480 -15.08 -28.26 26.99
N GLU A 481 -14.13 -28.17 27.93
CA GLU A 481 -14.06 -29.07 29.11
C GLU A 481 -15.35 -29.07 29.95
N LEU A 482 -15.94 -27.89 30.16
CA LEU A 482 -17.21 -27.75 30.87
C LEU A 482 -18.40 -28.39 30.14
N ARG A 483 -18.37 -28.48 28.80
CA ARG A 483 -19.42 -29.15 28.02
C ARG A 483 -19.27 -30.66 28.03
N THR A 484 -18.05 -31.19 27.87
CA THR A 484 -17.79 -32.65 27.86
C THR A 484 -18.20 -33.29 29.18
N SER A 485 -17.88 -32.65 30.31
CA SER A 485 -18.26 -33.13 31.65
C SER A 485 -19.78 -33.20 31.92
N ARG A 486 -20.59 -32.50 31.12
CA ARG A 486 -22.05 -32.49 31.26
C ARG A 486 -22.72 -33.60 30.44
N THR A 487 -22.19 -33.89 29.25
CA THR A 487 -22.66 -34.98 28.37
C THR A 487 -22.35 -36.35 28.96
N ASP A 488 -21.19 -36.52 29.61
CA ASP A 488 -20.80 -37.78 30.27
C ASP A 488 -21.78 -38.22 31.38
N ARG A 489 -22.62 -37.33 31.93
CA ARG A 489 -23.60 -37.66 32.98
C ARG A 489 -24.88 -38.31 32.46
N GLU A 490 -25.28 -38.03 31.23
CA GLU A 490 -26.53 -38.56 30.63
C GLU A 490 -26.34 -39.97 30.05
N GLU A 491 -25.13 -40.32 29.59
CA GLU A 491 -24.82 -41.66 29.04
C GLU A 491 -24.68 -42.77 30.11
N ILE A 492 -24.73 -42.44 31.41
CA ILE A 492 -24.51 -43.39 32.52
C ILE A 492 -25.82 -44.00 33.06
N LEU A 493 -27.00 -43.48 32.73
CA LEU A 493 -28.27 -43.95 33.31
C LEU A 493 -28.76 -45.29 32.73
N ASP A 494 -29.46 -46.08 33.55
CA ASP A 494 -30.14 -47.29 33.08
C ASP A 494 -31.31 -46.96 32.13
N PRO A 495 -31.66 -47.84 31.18
CA PRO A 495 -32.83 -47.63 30.30
C PRO A 495 -34.17 -47.74 31.04
N TYR A 496 -34.17 -48.29 32.26
CA TYR A 496 -35.32 -48.37 33.17
C TYR A 496 -35.05 -47.52 34.42
N VAL A 497 -36.11 -47.06 35.08
CA VAL A 497 -35.97 -46.28 36.31
C VAL A 497 -35.41 -47.19 37.41
N SER A 498 -34.24 -46.84 37.91
CA SER A 498 -33.53 -47.55 38.99
C SER A 498 -33.47 -46.68 40.25
N CYS A 499 -33.80 -47.29 41.38
CA CYS A 499 -33.82 -46.69 42.70
C CYS A 499 -32.76 -47.37 43.58
N PHE A 500 -31.74 -46.62 43.97
CA PHE A 500 -30.69 -47.18 44.84
C PHE A 500 -31.05 -46.96 46.31
N VAL A 501 -30.98 -48.04 47.10
CA VAL A 501 -31.33 -48.04 48.53
C VAL A 501 -30.08 -48.13 49.39
N ALA A 502 -29.85 -47.09 50.19
CA ALA A 502 -28.87 -47.05 51.26
C ALA A 502 -29.51 -47.49 52.57
N MET A 503 -28.98 -48.53 53.21
CA MET A 503 -29.52 -49.08 54.46
C MET A 503 -28.41 -49.73 55.31
N PRO A 504 -28.59 -49.85 56.63
CA PRO A 504 -27.66 -50.60 57.46
C PRO A 504 -27.72 -52.11 57.16
N PHE A 505 -26.56 -52.72 56.90
CA PHE A 505 -26.47 -54.17 56.70
C PHE A 505 -26.58 -54.93 58.03
N GLY A 506 -27.28 -56.07 58.01
CA GLY A 506 -27.44 -56.94 59.19
C GLY A 506 -28.48 -56.48 60.20
N ASP A 507 -29.25 -55.42 59.89
CA ASP A 507 -30.40 -54.99 60.69
C ASP A 507 -31.69 -55.64 60.16
N PRO A 508 -32.35 -56.53 60.95
CA PRO A 508 -33.59 -57.19 60.53
C PRO A 508 -34.71 -56.22 60.17
N ARG A 509 -34.79 -55.07 60.86
CA ARG A 509 -35.82 -54.06 60.60
C ARG A 509 -35.57 -53.33 59.29
N ALA A 510 -34.30 -53.07 58.97
CA ALA A 510 -33.94 -52.46 57.69
C ALA A 510 -34.22 -53.42 56.52
N GLU A 511 -34.03 -54.73 56.72
CA GLU A 511 -34.38 -55.76 55.74
C GLU A 511 -35.90 -55.82 55.50
N GLU A 512 -36.70 -55.74 56.56
CA GLU A 512 -38.17 -55.65 56.44
C GLU A 512 -38.62 -54.44 55.63
N ILE A 513 -37.99 -53.27 55.87
CA ILE A 513 -38.28 -52.04 55.13
C ILE A 513 -37.83 -52.17 53.67
N TYR A 514 -36.65 -52.72 53.41
CA TYR A 514 -36.14 -52.92 52.04
C TYR A 514 -37.06 -53.82 51.22
N GLU A 515 -37.50 -54.96 51.78
CA GLU A 515 -38.46 -55.84 51.11
C GLU A 515 -39.82 -55.15 50.89
N ALA A 516 -40.28 -54.31 51.82
CA ALA A 516 -41.47 -53.49 51.62
C ALA A 516 -41.29 -52.43 50.52
N VAL A 517 -40.11 -51.81 50.40
CA VAL A 517 -39.77 -50.88 49.31
C VAL A 517 -39.81 -51.60 47.96
N ARG A 518 -39.26 -52.81 47.88
CA ARG A 518 -39.36 -53.66 46.67
C ARG A 518 -40.80 -53.97 46.32
N ASP A 519 -41.60 -54.35 47.30
CA ASP A 519 -43.03 -54.63 47.13
C ASP A 519 -43.88 -53.42 46.71
N VAL A 520 -43.38 -52.19 46.90
CA VAL A 520 -44.04 -50.96 46.44
C VAL A 520 -43.55 -50.56 45.06
N LEU A 521 -42.23 -50.55 44.84
CA LEU A 521 -41.61 -49.96 43.65
C LEU A 521 -41.44 -50.95 42.50
N GLU A 522 -41.23 -52.24 42.76
CA GLU A 522 -41.01 -53.22 41.68
C GLU A 522 -42.31 -53.65 40.98
N VAL A 523 -43.47 -53.33 41.54
CA VAL A 523 -44.81 -53.71 41.03
C VAL A 523 -45.61 -52.48 40.62
N ARG A 524 -46.86 -52.68 40.16
CA ARG A 524 -47.79 -51.59 39.80
C ARG A 524 -47.94 -50.56 40.94
N PRO A 525 -47.86 -49.24 40.67
CA PRO A 525 -47.80 -48.59 39.35
C PRO A 525 -46.39 -48.29 38.81
N TYR A 526 -45.31 -48.57 39.56
CA TYR A 526 -43.97 -48.03 39.27
C TYR A 526 -43.13 -48.93 38.36
N TYR A 527 -43.03 -50.22 38.65
CA TYR A 527 -42.16 -51.17 37.92
C TYR A 527 -40.69 -50.72 37.84
N TRP A 528 -40.13 -50.22 38.93
CA TRP A 528 -38.75 -49.74 39.03
C TRP A 528 -37.81 -50.83 39.54
N ALA A 529 -36.53 -50.72 39.16
CA ALA A 529 -35.49 -51.58 39.73
C ALA A 529 -35.07 -51.03 41.10
N VAL A 530 -35.27 -51.80 42.16
CA VAL A 530 -34.74 -51.47 43.48
C VAL A 530 -33.39 -52.15 43.64
N VAL A 531 -32.34 -51.39 43.92
CA VAL A 531 -30.96 -51.88 43.92
C VAL A 531 -30.26 -51.53 45.22
N ARG A 532 -29.68 -52.54 45.87
CA ARG A 532 -28.80 -52.41 47.02
C ARG A 532 -27.34 -52.66 46.61
N ALA A 533 -26.40 -52.18 47.44
CA ALA A 533 -24.98 -52.25 47.11
C ALA A 533 -24.45 -53.70 46.96
N ASP A 534 -25.00 -54.66 47.68
CA ASP A 534 -24.60 -56.09 47.73
C ASP A 534 -25.43 -57.03 46.84
N ASP A 535 -26.54 -56.57 46.22
CA ASP A 535 -27.41 -57.43 45.39
C ASP A 535 -26.68 -58.10 44.21
N THR A 536 -25.71 -57.39 43.64
CA THR A 536 -24.91 -57.81 42.46
C THR A 536 -23.52 -57.18 42.53
N VAL A 537 -22.49 -57.93 42.14
CA VAL A 537 -21.12 -57.40 42.00
C VAL A 537 -20.85 -57.15 40.53
N GLU A 538 -20.88 -55.88 40.12
CA GLU A 538 -20.65 -55.42 38.75
C GLU A 538 -19.22 -54.92 38.52
N GLN A 539 -18.54 -54.48 39.58
CA GLN A 539 -17.18 -53.95 39.53
C GLN A 539 -16.31 -54.57 40.65
N PRO A 540 -15.00 -54.75 40.43
CA PRO A 540 -14.10 -55.24 41.47
C PRO A 540 -13.96 -54.23 42.62
N GLY A 541 -14.19 -54.71 43.84
CA GLY A 541 -14.10 -53.91 45.06
C GLY A 541 -15.41 -53.21 45.45
N LEU A 542 -15.66 -53.12 46.76
CA LEU A 542 -16.89 -52.57 47.34
C LEU A 542 -17.22 -51.16 46.82
N TRP A 543 -16.18 -50.32 46.71
CA TRP A 543 -16.34 -48.91 46.33
C TRP A 543 -16.65 -48.68 44.86
N GLY A 544 -15.99 -49.43 43.98
CA GLY A 544 -16.25 -49.37 42.54
C GLY A 544 -17.68 -49.80 42.23
N ASN A 545 -18.14 -50.85 42.90
CA ASN A 545 -19.50 -51.37 42.76
C ASN A 545 -20.56 -50.37 43.26
N LEU A 546 -20.34 -49.79 44.45
CA LEU A 546 -21.21 -48.76 45.02
C LEU A 546 -21.30 -47.53 44.10
N LYS A 547 -20.16 -47.02 43.63
CA LYS A 547 -20.11 -45.83 42.77
C LYS A 547 -20.85 -46.04 41.45
N ALA A 548 -20.69 -47.20 40.81
CA ALA A 548 -21.36 -47.51 39.56
C ALA A 548 -22.89 -47.54 39.73
N LYS A 549 -23.39 -48.25 40.74
CA LYS A 549 -24.84 -48.34 41.02
C LYS A 549 -25.45 -46.98 41.37
N LEU A 550 -24.74 -46.20 42.16
CA LEU A 550 -25.18 -44.87 42.58
C LEU A 550 -25.26 -43.91 41.37
N LEU A 551 -24.29 -43.93 40.44
CA LEU A 551 -24.32 -43.08 39.24
C LEU A 551 -25.37 -43.49 38.19
N ARG A 552 -25.75 -44.78 38.14
CA ARG A 552 -26.79 -45.30 37.21
C ARG A 552 -28.22 -45.09 37.71
N ALA A 553 -28.41 -44.90 39.02
CA ALA A 553 -29.72 -44.80 39.66
C ALA A 553 -30.41 -43.45 39.41
N HIS A 554 -31.67 -43.50 39.01
CA HIS A 554 -32.49 -42.32 38.71
C HIS A 554 -32.98 -41.60 39.98
N CYS A 555 -33.10 -42.34 41.08
CA CYS A 555 -33.51 -41.81 42.37
C CYS A 555 -32.93 -42.66 43.51
N TYR A 556 -33.10 -42.17 44.73
CA TYR A 556 -32.47 -42.78 45.90
C TYR A 556 -33.41 -42.89 47.10
N VAL A 557 -33.18 -43.92 47.92
CA VAL A 557 -33.83 -44.12 49.22
C VAL A 557 -32.76 -44.31 50.27
N ALA A 558 -32.90 -43.63 51.41
CA ALA A 558 -32.07 -43.89 52.57
C ALA A 558 -32.95 -44.35 53.74
N VAL A 559 -32.61 -45.50 54.31
CA VAL A 559 -33.33 -46.14 55.41
C VAL A 559 -32.57 -45.94 56.71
N PHE A 560 -33.24 -45.37 57.70
CA PHE A 560 -32.73 -45.13 59.05
C PHE A 560 -33.53 -45.95 60.07
N THR A 561 -32.83 -46.76 60.84
CA THR A 561 -33.39 -47.60 61.91
C THR A 561 -32.82 -47.18 63.27
N ARG A 562 -32.77 -48.10 64.25
CA ARG A 562 -32.43 -47.84 65.67
C ARG A 562 -31.19 -46.97 65.90
N GLU A 563 -30.19 -47.04 65.03
CA GLU A 563 -28.99 -46.20 65.07
C GLU A 563 -28.74 -45.56 63.70
N LEU A 564 -28.24 -44.31 63.69
CA LEU A 564 -27.83 -43.63 62.46
C LEU A 564 -26.52 -44.24 61.96
N ASN A 565 -26.62 -45.12 60.97
CA ASN A 565 -25.45 -45.75 60.38
C ASN A 565 -24.57 -44.72 59.64
N PRO A 566 -23.28 -44.56 59.99
CA PRO A 566 -22.40 -43.58 59.35
C PRO A 566 -22.24 -43.78 57.83
N ASN A 567 -22.32 -45.02 57.34
CA ASN A 567 -22.19 -45.31 55.91
C ASN A 567 -23.41 -44.80 55.14
N VAL A 568 -24.61 -45.01 55.69
CA VAL A 568 -25.86 -44.49 55.10
C VAL A 568 -25.83 -42.96 55.04
N MET A 569 -25.31 -42.30 56.09
CA MET A 569 -25.16 -40.84 56.12
C MET A 569 -24.19 -40.32 55.05
N ILE A 570 -23.07 -41.01 54.82
CA ILE A 570 -22.11 -40.67 53.75
C ILE A 570 -22.75 -40.86 52.37
N GLU A 571 -23.53 -41.93 52.19
CA GLU A 571 -24.24 -42.20 50.95
C GLU A 571 -25.31 -41.14 50.66
N VAL A 572 -26.06 -40.69 51.66
CA VAL A 572 -27.03 -39.59 51.53
C VAL A 572 -26.36 -38.31 51.05
N GLY A 573 -25.23 -37.91 51.65
CA GLY A 573 -24.50 -36.71 51.21
C GLY A 573 -24.05 -36.79 49.75
N ARG A 574 -23.75 -38.00 49.25
CA ARG A 574 -23.40 -38.25 47.84
C ARG A 574 -24.61 -38.22 46.92
N MET A 575 -25.73 -38.80 47.36
CA MET A 575 -26.98 -38.78 46.63
C MET A 575 -27.46 -37.34 46.42
N GLU A 576 -27.34 -36.49 47.44
CA GLU A 576 -27.67 -35.07 47.35
C GLU A 576 -26.75 -34.33 46.36
N ALA A 577 -25.45 -34.63 46.38
CA ALA A 577 -24.48 -34.02 45.45
C ALA A 577 -24.75 -34.36 43.98
N LEU A 578 -25.55 -35.39 43.68
CA LEU A 578 -25.95 -35.76 42.33
C LEU A 578 -27.27 -35.13 41.87
N GLU A 579 -27.93 -34.36 42.74
CA GLU A 579 -29.12 -33.56 42.41
C GLU A 579 -30.30 -34.39 41.85
N ARG A 580 -30.41 -35.68 42.21
CA ARG A 580 -31.56 -36.54 41.86
C ARG A 580 -32.52 -36.70 43.05
N PRO A 581 -33.78 -37.12 42.84
CA PRO A 581 -34.75 -37.27 43.92
C PRO A 581 -34.28 -38.27 45.00
N VAL A 582 -34.37 -37.88 46.27
CA VAL A 582 -34.01 -38.70 47.46
C VAL A 582 -35.19 -38.74 48.43
N VAL A 583 -35.61 -39.95 48.85
CA VAL A 583 -36.55 -40.13 49.98
C VAL A 583 -35.79 -40.65 51.19
N LEU A 584 -36.04 -40.05 52.35
CA LEU A 584 -35.53 -40.53 53.64
C LEU A 584 -36.65 -41.28 54.36
N LEU A 585 -36.44 -42.56 54.65
CA LEU A 585 -37.35 -43.42 55.41
C LEU A 585 -36.79 -43.64 56.80
N ARG A 586 -37.51 -43.19 57.83
CA ARG A 586 -37.07 -43.25 59.23
C ARG A 586 -38.01 -44.16 60.01
N ASP A 587 -37.50 -45.24 60.60
CA ASP A 587 -38.30 -46.03 61.54
C ASP A 587 -38.60 -45.22 62.81
N ALA A 588 -39.79 -45.39 63.40
CA ALA A 588 -40.20 -44.66 64.60
C ALA A 588 -39.26 -44.93 65.79
N ALA A 589 -38.58 -46.08 65.83
CA ALA A 589 -37.59 -46.40 66.86
C ALA A 589 -36.19 -45.79 66.58
N ALA A 590 -35.99 -45.12 65.44
CA ALA A 590 -34.76 -44.40 65.12
C ALA A 590 -34.67 -43.08 65.91
N PRO A 591 -33.46 -42.56 66.18
CA PRO A 591 -33.29 -41.19 66.70
C PRO A 591 -33.76 -40.14 65.67
N GLU A 592 -33.95 -38.89 66.13
CA GLU A 592 -34.20 -37.77 65.22
C GLU A 592 -33.02 -37.55 64.27
N LEU A 593 -33.35 -37.16 63.03
CA LEU A 593 -32.34 -36.87 62.02
C LEU A 593 -31.59 -35.56 62.35
N PRO A 594 -30.30 -35.43 61.97
CA PRO A 594 -29.54 -34.20 62.17
C PRO A 594 -30.21 -32.97 61.54
N ALA A 595 -29.94 -31.78 62.08
CA ALA A 595 -30.57 -30.52 61.66
C ALA A 595 -30.50 -30.28 60.13
N ASP A 596 -29.40 -30.67 59.48
CA ASP A 596 -29.20 -30.52 58.03
C ASP A 596 -30.16 -31.37 57.18
N LEU A 597 -30.64 -32.50 57.72
CA LEU A 597 -31.62 -33.39 57.08
C LEU A 597 -33.05 -33.15 57.58
N SER A 598 -33.23 -32.47 58.71
CA SER A 598 -34.57 -32.17 59.27
C SER A 598 -35.45 -31.27 58.38
N GLY A 599 -34.83 -30.51 57.46
CA GLY A 599 -35.54 -29.70 56.46
C GLY A 599 -36.00 -30.47 55.22
N ARG A 600 -35.69 -31.77 55.10
CA ARG A 600 -36.12 -32.63 53.99
C ARG A 600 -37.43 -33.33 54.31
N LEU A 601 -38.18 -33.72 53.28
CA LEU A 601 -39.35 -34.59 53.42
C LEU A 601 -38.88 -36.01 53.76
N TYR A 602 -38.95 -36.38 55.04
CA TYR A 602 -38.74 -37.76 55.51
C TYR A 602 -40.08 -38.39 55.91
N ALA A 603 -40.22 -39.69 55.71
CA ALA A 603 -41.39 -40.45 56.14
C ALA A 603 -41.05 -41.27 57.38
N GLU A 604 -41.87 -41.13 58.42
CA GLU A 604 -41.78 -41.94 59.63
C GLU A 604 -42.56 -43.25 59.45
N LEU A 605 -41.91 -44.38 59.72
CA LEU A 605 -42.47 -45.72 59.57
C LEU A 605 -42.69 -46.35 60.95
N SER A 606 -43.92 -46.75 61.25
CA SER A 606 -44.30 -47.29 62.57
C SER A 606 -44.98 -48.66 62.49
N GLY A 607 -45.28 -49.11 61.27
CA GLY A 607 -46.10 -50.27 60.97
C GLY A 607 -45.46 -51.65 61.14
N THR A 608 -46.31 -52.68 61.16
CA THR A 608 -45.95 -54.08 60.89
C THR A 608 -45.87 -54.32 59.37
N ARG A 609 -45.40 -55.48 58.91
CA ARG A 609 -45.13 -55.77 57.48
C ARG A 609 -46.27 -55.38 56.52
N GLU A 610 -47.53 -55.53 56.93
CA GLU A 610 -48.71 -55.21 56.11
C GLU A 610 -48.98 -53.70 56.01
N THR A 611 -48.72 -52.93 57.08
CA THR A 611 -48.95 -51.48 57.10
C THR A 611 -47.74 -50.71 56.56
N LEU A 612 -46.53 -51.27 56.62
CA LEU A 612 -45.29 -50.72 56.05
C LEU A 612 -45.40 -50.41 54.55
N ILE A 613 -45.99 -51.33 53.77
CA ILE A 613 -46.18 -51.16 52.32
C ILE A 613 -47.03 -49.90 52.03
N GLN A 614 -48.06 -49.66 52.83
CA GLN A 614 -48.94 -48.51 52.65
C GLN A 614 -48.25 -47.20 53.07
N GLU A 615 -47.53 -47.19 54.19
CA GLU A 615 -46.74 -46.04 54.65
C GLU A 615 -45.68 -45.61 53.60
N ILE A 616 -44.95 -46.58 53.03
CA ILE A 616 -43.96 -46.32 51.98
C ILE A 616 -44.62 -45.81 50.70
N ARG A 617 -45.75 -46.41 50.27
CA ARG A 617 -46.49 -45.94 49.10
C ARG A 617 -46.93 -44.48 49.24
N GLU A 618 -47.40 -44.09 50.42
CA GLU A 618 -47.75 -42.70 50.70
C GLU A 618 -46.54 -41.77 50.70
N ALA A 619 -45.40 -42.23 51.22
CA ALA A 619 -44.15 -41.46 51.21
C ALA A 619 -43.70 -41.09 49.79
N PHE A 620 -43.77 -42.03 48.84
CA PHE A 620 -43.46 -41.78 47.44
C PHE A 620 -44.54 -40.95 46.74
N ALA A 621 -45.82 -41.20 47.00
CA ALA A 621 -46.93 -40.47 46.38
C ALA A 621 -46.93 -38.97 46.72
N ARG A 622 -46.47 -38.60 47.92
CA ARG A 622 -46.37 -37.19 48.37
C ARG A 622 -45.26 -36.39 47.68
N GLN A 623 -44.37 -37.03 46.92
CA GLN A 623 -43.21 -36.37 46.32
C GLN A 623 -43.35 -36.24 44.79
N GLU A 624 -43.64 -35.02 44.32
CA GLU A 624 -43.75 -34.70 42.89
C GLU A 624 -42.54 -35.13 42.03
N PRO A 625 -41.26 -34.96 42.47
CA PRO A 625 -40.10 -35.30 41.66
C PRO A 625 -40.03 -36.79 41.27
N PHE A 626 -40.60 -37.68 42.08
CA PHE A 626 -40.65 -39.11 41.79
C PHE A 626 -41.72 -39.47 40.76
N GLN A 627 -42.77 -38.66 40.63
CA GLN A 627 -43.83 -38.87 39.62
C GLN A 627 -43.37 -38.47 38.22
N ALA A 628 -42.36 -37.62 38.10
CA ALA A 628 -41.80 -37.16 36.84
C ALA A 628 -40.79 -38.14 36.21
N LEU A 629 -40.39 -39.19 36.93
CA LEU A 629 -39.44 -40.19 36.43
C LEU A 629 -40.12 -41.09 35.39
N ALA A 630 -39.54 -41.16 34.19
CA ALA A 630 -40.01 -42.00 33.10
C ALA A 630 -38.87 -42.86 32.56
N GLY A 631 -39.15 -44.13 32.28
CA GLY A 631 -38.20 -45.10 31.74
C GLY A 631 -38.92 -46.40 31.35
N GLU A 632 -38.17 -47.38 30.83
CA GLU A 632 -38.73 -48.71 30.56
C GLU A 632 -39.18 -49.41 31.85
N ARG A 633 -40.17 -50.31 31.75
CA ARG A 633 -40.63 -51.11 32.90
C ARG A 633 -39.58 -52.17 33.24
N TYR A 634 -39.13 -52.19 34.49
CA TYR A 634 -38.20 -53.19 35.00
C TYR A 634 -38.90 -54.52 35.23
N LEU A 635 -38.27 -55.62 34.81
CA LEU A 635 -38.78 -56.97 35.01
C LEU A 635 -38.23 -57.58 36.30
N SER A 636 -38.97 -57.42 37.40
CA SER A 636 -38.58 -57.95 38.71
C SER A 636 -39.03 -59.41 38.91
N GLU A 637 -38.33 -60.13 39.79
CA GLU A 637 -38.76 -61.46 40.28
C GLU A 637 -40.16 -61.37 40.94
N THR A 638 -40.46 -60.25 41.58
CA THR A 638 -41.74 -60.00 42.27
C THR A 638 -42.91 -59.89 41.29
N VAL A 639 -42.73 -59.18 40.17
CA VAL A 639 -43.73 -59.09 39.09
C VAL A 639 -43.95 -60.44 38.43
N LEU A 640 -42.87 -61.18 38.11
CA LEU A 640 -42.98 -62.50 37.48
C LEU A 640 -43.74 -63.51 38.36
N ARG A 641 -43.57 -63.44 39.69
CA ARG A 641 -44.32 -64.27 40.64
C ARG A 641 -45.78 -63.85 40.78
N ARG A 642 -46.05 -62.54 40.87
CA ARG A 642 -47.41 -62.02 41.18
C ARG A 642 -48.31 -61.90 39.95
N GLU A 643 -47.78 -61.36 38.84
CA GLU A 643 -48.54 -61.07 37.63
C GLU A 643 -48.47 -62.23 36.63
N ALA A 644 -47.32 -62.89 36.48
CA ALA A 644 -47.14 -64.03 35.57
C ALA A 644 -47.31 -65.41 36.24
N ASN A 645 -47.60 -65.45 37.55
CA ASN A 645 -47.81 -66.68 38.35
C ASN A 645 -46.71 -67.74 38.19
N LEU A 646 -45.46 -67.31 38.04
CA LEU A 646 -44.29 -68.18 37.92
C LEU A 646 -43.75 -68.58 39.30
N ASN A 647 -43.12 -69.74 39.39
CA ASN A 647 -42.43 -70.15 40.60
C ASN A 647 -41.16 -69.29 40.83
N GLU A 648 -40.63 -69.34 42.05
CA GLU A 648 -39.52 -68.49 42.49
C GLU A 648 -38.23 -68.71 41.68
N GLU A 649 -37.87 -69.96 41.42
CA GLU A 649 -36.65 -70.32 40.70
C GLU A 649 -36.67 -69.84 39.25
N VAL A 650 -37.80 -70.03 38.56
CA VAL A 650 -37.99 -69.61 37.16
C VAL A 650 -38.04 -68.08 37.05
N SER A 651 -38.72 -67.42 37.99
CA SER A 651 -38.81 -65.95 38.02
C SER A 651 -37.43 -65.31 38.16
N ARG A 652 -36.57 -65.87 39.00
CA ARG A 652 -35.21 -65.38 39.24
C ARG A 652 -34.31 -65.52 38.01
N GLU A 653 -34.38 -66.64 37.32
CA GLU A 653 -33.58 -66.86 36.11
C GLU A 653 -34.04 -65.97 34.95
N ILE A 654 -35.35 -65.74 34.81
CA ILE A 654 -35.88 -64.81 33.80
C ILE A 654 -35.44 -63.37 34.10
N SER A 655 -35.58 -62.88 35.34
CA SER A 655 -35.19 -61.50 35.68
C SER A 655 -33.67 -61.26 35.60
N ARG A 656 -32.86 -62.33 35.66
CA ARG A 656 -31.41 -62.26 35.40
C ARG A 656 -31.09 -62.12 33.92
N LEU A 657 -31.81 -62.84 33.07
CA LEU A 657 -31.62 -62.83 31.61
C LEU A 657 -32.20 -61.57 30.95
N TYR A 658 -33.33 -61.07 31.46
CA TYR A 658 -34.05 -59.93 30.89
C TYR A 658 -34.35 -58.90 31.98
N ARG A 659 -33.78 -57.70 31.83
CA ARG A 659 -33.94 -56.61 32.80
C ARG A 659 -35.16 -55.73 32.54
N THR A 660 -35.64 -55.67 31.30
CA THR A 660 -36.82 -54.87 30.92
C THR A 660 -37.97 -55.75 30.42
N TRP A 661 -39.19 -55.27 30.61
CA TRP A 661 -40.40 -55.93 30.10
C TRP A 661 -40.36 -56.07 28.58
N SER A 662 -39.95 -55.01 27.88
CA SER A 662 -39.81 -54.96 26.43
C SER A 662 -38.93 -56.10 25.91
N ALA A 663 -37.75 -56.29 26.52
CA ALA A 663 -36.79 -57.31 26.13
C ALA A 663 -37.31 -58.72 26.36
N PHE A 664 -38.06 -58.96 27.46
CA PHE A 664 -38.65 -60.26 27.73
C PHE A 664 -39.83 -60.57 26.81
N LEU A 665 -40.71 -59.60 26.53
CA LEU A 665 -41.85 -59.77 25.63
C LEU A 665 -41.43 -59.99 24.17
N GLN A 666 -40.29 -59.42 23.76
CA GLN A 666 -39.72 -59.60 22.42
C GLN A 666 -38.90 -60.90 22.27
N ALA A 667 -38.54 -61.56 23.37
CA ALA A 667 -37.73 -62.78 23.34
C ALA A 667 -38.56 -63.98 22.87
N ASP A 668 -37.96 -64.87 22.07
CA ASP A 668 -38.59 -66.11 21.63
C ASP A 668 -38.87 -67.04 22.85
N PRO A 669 -40.14 -67.36 23.17
CA PRO A 669 -40.47 -68.23 24.29
C PRO A 669 -39.79 -69.60 24.24
N HIS A 670 -39.51 -70.14 23.05
CA HIS A 670 -38.78 -71.40 22.89
C HIS A 670 -37.29 -71.28 23.24
N GLU A 671 -36.68 -70.13 23.03
CA GLU A 671 -35.29 -69.87 23.39
C GLU A 671 -35.15 -69.64 24.90
N VAL A 672 -36.02 -68.82 25.47
CA VAL A 672 -36.06 -68.57 26.93
C VAL A 672 -36.25 -69.88 27.68
N ALA A 673 -37.23 -70.69 27.27
CA ALA A 673 -37.54 -71.97 27.91
C ALA A 673 -36.37 -72.96 27.85
N ARG A 674 -35.60 -72.96 26.75
CA ARG A 674 -34.37 -73.77 26.64
C ARG A 674 -33.27 -73.31 27.59
N ARG A 675 -33.07 -72.00 27.74
CA ARG A 675 -32.00 -71.44 28.60
C ARG A 675 -32.24 -71.71 30.08
N ILE A 676 -33.50 -71.66 30.54
CA ILE A 676 -33.85 -71.88 31.95
C ILE A 676 -34.44 -73.28 32.22
N ASN A 677 -34.42 -74.16 31.21
CA ASN A 677 -34.85 -75.56 31.28
C ASN A 677 -36.31 -75.76 31.74
N VAL A 678 -37.26 -75.05 31.14
CA VAL A 678 -38.72 -75.17 31.39
C VAL A 678 -39.49 -75.45 30.10
N ARG A 679 -40.81 -75.66 30.20
CA ARG A 679 -41.67 -75.86 29.02
C ARG A 679 -41.96 -74.52 28.32
N PRO A 680 -41.87 -74.44 26.97
CA PRO A 680 -42.16 -73.21 26.22
C PRO A 680 -43.52 -72.58 26.53
N ARG A 681 -44.56 -73.40 26.69
CA ARG A 681 -45.92 -72.95 27.07
C ARG A 681 -45.99 -72.16 28.38
N LEU A 682 -45.08 -72.41 29.32
CA LEU A 682 -45.01 -71.67 30.57
C LEU A 682 -44.53 -70.23 30.34
N ILE A 683 -43.59 -70.05 29.40
CA ILE A 683 -43.06 -68.73 29.03
C ILE A 683 -44.08 -67.97 28.17
N GLU A 684 -44.74 -68.64 27.23
CA GLU A 684 -45.83 -68.05 26.44
C GLU A 684 -46.94 -67.50 27.34
N ALA A 685 -47.41 -68.30 28.31
CA ALA A 685 -48.42 -67.86 29.27
C ALA A 685 -47.95 -66.68 30.15
N ALA A 686 -46.67 -66.65 30.52
CA ALA A 686 -46.09 -65.54 31.28
C ALA A 686 -45.96 -64.26 30.46
N GLN A 687 -45.56 -64.37 29.19
CA GLN A 687 -45.51 -63.24 28.25
C GLN A 687 -46.91 -62.69 27.95
N GLU A 688 -47.91 -63.57 27.75
CA GLU A 688 -49.31 -63.17 27.59
C GLU A 688 -49.83 -62.42 28.83
N ALA A 689 -49.58 -62.94 30.04
CA ALA A 689 -50.00 -62.31 31.29
C ALA A 689 -49.38 -60.92 31.52
N LEU A 690 -48.14 -60.68 31.06
CA LEU A 690 -47.48 -59.38 31.15
C LEU A 690 -47.80 -58.43 29.98
N THR A 691 -48.43 -58.92 28.91
CA THR A 691 -48.89 -58.11 27.77
C THR A 691 -50.21 -57.38 28.07
N GLU A 692 -51.03 -57.92 28.99
CA GLU A 692 -52.28 -57.31 29.49
C GLU A 692 -52.19 -56.91 30.99
N PRO A 693 -51.49 -55.82 31.37
CA PRO A 693 -51.32 -55.38 32.77
C PRO A 693 -52.46 -54.51 33.34
#